data_AF-A0ABD3PDN6-F1
#
_entry.id   AF-A0ABD3PDN6-F1
#
_cell.length_a   1.000
_cell.length_b   1.000
_cell.length_c   1.000
_cell.angle_alpha   90.00
_cell.angle_beta   90.00
_cell.angle_gamma   90.00
#
_symmetry.space_group_name_H-M   'P 1'
#
loop_
_entity.id
_entity.type
_entity.pdbx_description
1 polymer ?
#
loop_
_entity_poly.entity_id
_entity_poly.type
_entity_poly.pdbx_seq_one_letter_code
_entity_poly.pdbx_strand_id
1 'polypeptide(L)'
;MAEEEKKGTIFLGVDERTWGKEGTGWVDYDPEYECTGGSSDPADKHCPHTLKDSDAMGLQHKGREGRLLHVNLASFRDPLCPRTLKYMFTKSKRPNDLRVRVLQQNIPEEDEDCLEGYCRMMAELRKETGGGDTSKGGPAGEECPHKDQVFIHQIHAREAAGPTYARGLVGMDMHAAYERKEISPQDFCMSTDSHMDFEPEWDEKMIDMWDITENEYAVLSTYVANIDQLGENLNGVHEVPHLCMITFTSQVRTHATKCARNLPKPKLTNAIWGAGLSFSKCHAELKVPVDPHTPGVFDGEEFNRAARFWTHGYDIYTPHRVYVLHDYPGSQHNPKTSGWGTGKFTQEEVRMGNARLKTMLDMPGGESDPEKALVMKRSRYGLGDRRSLDELIQFSGIDLRNRKVTIDGKNRCGNIQWVPFTEHPKGVNFIPRFNETTEDPLDVPYDKTSVWYDPRVDGVAAGLVARAVKTEVEIDPAEVAKLKVEEEAAHAAHDKEAKELARGDLYEEHKALKEKLSAQLRDVPQSPEVGHREVISNAAAVALKAEQMENQVHKFPPLIRGADSGIPKGRFHLGPMKMMSKHGIQHLPMQIQLSIFIMVIGICAAVIVSTGSKSRGGATRSKKRADNLDWRVSAMGCETEADNIMVLMALNNQPERLEKIGSADGSCSLDTSAGYGQVVCINGL
;
A
#
# COMPACT_ATOMS: atom_id res chain seq x y z
N MET A 1 21.52 21.59 -35.28
CA MET A 1 20.41 20.67 -35.00
C MET A 1 20.04 20.91 -33.56
N ALA A 2 18.75 20.96 -33.20
CA ALA A 2 18.39 20.88 -31.79
C ALA A 2 18.87 19.51 -31.27
N GLU A 3 19.37 19.44 -30.03
CA GLU A 3 19.46 18.14 -29.37
C GLU A 3 18.03 17.59 -29.29
N GLU A 4 17.82 16.36 -29.74
CA GLU A 4 16.57 15.66 -29.44
C GLU A 4 16.48 15.57 -27.92
N GLU A 5 15.43 16.21 -27.37
CA GLU A 5 15.15 16.19 -25.95
C GLU A 5 15.04 14.72 -25.51
N LYS A 6 15.98 14.27 -24.68
CA LYS A 6 16.11 12.86 -24.31
C LYS A 6 14.83 12.40 -23.63
N LYS A 7 13.97 11.72 -24.39
CA LYS A 7 12.80 11.02 -23.85
C LYS A 7 13.30 10.02 -22.80
N GLY A 8 12.57 9.92 -21.69
CA GLY A 8 12.82 8.90 -20.68
C GLY A 8 12.63 7.50 -21.26
N THR A 9 13.05 6.46 -20.55
CA THR A 9 12.92 5.07 -21.02
C THR A 9 12.24 4.18 -19.98
N ILE A 10 11.53 3.16 -20.44
CA ILE A 10 10.79 2.20 -19.61
C ILE A 10 11.35 0.80 -19.90
N PHE A 11 11.68 0.05 -18.87
CA PHE A 11 12.10 -1.34 -19.01
C PHE A 11 10.89 -2.27 -19.01
N LEU A 12 10.74 -3.08 -20.06
CA LEU A 12 9.62 -4.01 -20.21
C LEU A 12 9.97 -5.44 -19.74
N GLY A 13 11.23 -5.70 -19.38
CA GLY A 13 11.77 -7.03 -19.08
C GLY A 13 12.49 -7.67 -20.27
N VAL A 14 13.19 -8.78 -20.04
CA VAL A 14 13.85 -9.60 -21.07
C VAL A 14 13.02 -10.84 -21.42
N ASP A 15 13.00 -11.23 -22.69
CA ASP A 15 12.19 -12.36 -23.18
C ASP A 15 12.88 -13.70 -22.89
N GLU A 16 12.35 -14.45 -21.93
CA GLU A 16 12.48 -15.91 -21.94
C GLU A 16 11.15 -16.66 -21.67
N ARG A 17 10.20 -16.07 -20.90
CA ARG A 17 8.89 -16.69 -20.56
C ARG A 17 7.72 -15.72 -20.32
N THR A 18 7.87 -14.43 -20.60
CA THR A 18 6.84 -13.41 -20.29
C THR A 18 5.78 -13.29 -21.40
N TRP A 19 4.53 -13.04 -21.01
CA TRP A 19 3.35 -13.16 -21.87
C TRP A 19 3.21 -12.02 -22.90
N GLY A 20 3.98 -12.10 -24.00
CA GLY A 20 3.76 -11.30 -25.20
C GLY A 20 4.99 -11.15 -26.09
N LYS A 21 4.85 -11.43 -27.39
CA LYS A 21 5.94 -11.31 -28.39
C LYS A 21 6.17 -9.87 -28.89
N GLU A 22 5.84 -8.87 -28.07
CA GLU A 22 6.04 -7.44 -28.36
C GLU A 22 6.56 -6.72 -27.11
N GLY A 23 7.63 -5.94 -27.26
CA GLY A 23 8.15 -5.06 -26.21
C GLY A 23 8.96 -5.76 -25.12
N THR A 24 10.22 -6.05 -25.40
CA THR A 24 11.25 -6.40 -24.39
C THR A 24 12.45 -5.46 -24.50
N GLY A 25 13.25 -5.40 -23.43
CA GLY A 25 14.30 -4.41 -23.26
C GLY A 25 13.76 -3.05 -22.82
N TRP A 26 14.45 -1.99 -23.23
CA TRP A 26 14.07 -0.60 -22.97
C TRP A 26 13.30 -0.03 -24.15
N VAL A 27 12.20 0.68 -23.87
CA VAL A 27 11.45 1.47 -24.86
C VAL A 27 11.41 2.93 -24.47
N ASP A 28 11.35 3.82 -25.45
CA ASP A 28 11.20 5.26 -25.20
C ASP A 28 9.81 5.56 -24.62
N TYR A 29 9.78 6.37 -23.58
CA TYR A 29 8.57 6.93 -23.02
C TYR A 29 8.04 8.06 -23.90
N ASP A 30 6.79 7.97 -24.31
CA ASP A 30 6.14 8.99 -25.12
C ASP A 30 5.02 9.69 -24.32
N PRO A 31 5.30 10.85 -23.69
CA PRO A 31 4.34 11.55 -22.84
C PRO A 31 3.14 12.14 -23.60
N GLU A 32 3.25 12.30 -24.93
CA GLU A 32 2.13 12.74 -25.78
C GLU A 32 1.17 11.58 -26.09
N TYR A 33 1.66 10.34 -26.16
CA TYR A 33 0.82 9.17 -26.46
C TYR A 33 -0.30 8.98 -25.43
N GLU A 34 -0.04 9.31 -24.17
CA GLU A 34 -1.03 9.29 -23.09
C GLU A 34 -2.27 10.15 -23.42
N CYS A 35 -2.09 11.27 -24.12
CA CYS A 35 -3.13 12.26 -24.44
C CYS A 35 -3.75 12.08 -25.84
N THR A 36 -3.50 10.96 -26.52
CA THR A 36 -4.05 10.69 -27.87
C THR A 36 -5.46 10.10 -27.87
N GLY A 37 -5.90 9.49 -26.76
CA GLY A 37 -7.26 8.95 -26.61
C GLY A 37 -7.68 7.87 -27.62
N GLY A 38 -6.74 7.25 -28.34
CA GLY A 38 -7.06 6.34 -29.43
C GLY A 38 -7.32 7.01 -30.79
N SER A 39 -7.32 8.35 -30.88
CA SER A 39 -7.40 9.02 -32.19
C SER A 39 -6.07 8.97 -32.93
N SER A 40 -6.16 8.95 -34.26
CA SER A 40 -5.02 9.15 -35.18
C SER A 40 -4.90 10.59 -35.66
N ASP A 41 -5.83 11.47 -35.28
CA ASP A 41 -5.77 12.91 -35.55
C ASP A 41 -5.21 13.66 -34.32
N PRO A 42 -4.08 14.39 -34.44
CA PRO A 42 -3.54 15.22 -33.37
C PRO A 42 -4.47 16.35 -32.87
N ALA A 43 -5.56 16.66 -33.57
CA ALA A 43 -6.57 17.61 -33.15
C ALA A 43 -7.55 17.04 -32.10
N ASP A 44 -7.77 15.73 -32.08
CA ASP A 44 -8.73 15.04 -31.20
C ASP A 44 -8.11 14.73 -29.82
N LYS A 45 -7.39 15.68 -29.21
CA LYS A 45 -6.72 15.47 -27.92
C LYS A 45 -7.73 15.17 -26.80
N HIS A 46 -7.83 13.89 -26.42
CA HIS A 46 -8.50 13.47 -25.19
C HIS A 46 -7.46 13.46 -24.07
N CYS A 47 -7.21 14.65 -23.52
CA CYS A 47 -6.35 14.83 -22.36
C CYS A 47 -7.12 14.57 -21.04
N PRO A 48 -6.40 14.23 -19.95
CA PRO A 48 -6.98 14.20 -18.61
C PRO A 48 -7.66 15.50 -18.17
N HIS A 49 -8.52 15.40 -17.15
CA HIS A 49 -9.29 16.54 -16.65
C HIS A 49 -8.39 17.55 -15.92
N THR A 50 -8.46 18.81 -16.33
CA THR A 50 -7.84 19.94 -15.63
C THR A 50 -8.83 20.60 -14.67
N LEU A 51 -8.32 21.20 -13.59
CA LEU A 51 -9.13 21.92 -12.62
C LEU A 51 -9.85 23.11 -13.26
N LYS A 52 -11.15 23.23 -12.97
CA LYS A 52 -12.01 24.34 -13.39
C LYS A 52 -11.95 25.47 -12.36
N ASP A 53 -12.02 26.71 -12.81
CA ASP A 53 -12.07 27.91 -11.95
C ASP A 53 -13.17 27.83 -10.88
N SER A 54 -14.33 27.24 -11.21
CA SER A 54 -15.46 27.01 -10.29
C SER A 54 -15.12 26.06 -9.15
N ASP A 55 -14.21 25.13 -9.38
CA ASP A 55 -13.80 24.07 -8.47
C ASP A 55 -12.47 24.38 -7.76
N ALA A 56 -11.74 25.41 -8.20
CA ALA A 56 -10.49 25.83 -7.56
C ALA A 56 -10.67 26.43 -6.15
N MET A 57 -11.91 26.64 -5.69
CA MET A 57 -12.24 27.18 -4.35
C MET A 57 -11.55 28.53 -4.03
N GLY A 58 -11.21 29.32 -5.06
CA GLY A 58 -10.48 30.59 -4.93
C GLY A 58 -8.96 30.47 -4.82
N LEU A 59 -8.41 29.25 -4.99
CA LEU A 59 -6.97 28.97 -5.00
C LEU A 59 -6.41 29.01 -6.43
N GLN A 60 -5.08 29.09 -6.56
CA GLN A 60 -4.40 28.89 -7.85
C GLN A 60 -4.56 27.44 -8.33
N HIS A 61 -4.59 27.20 -9.64
CA HIS A 61 -4.81 25.84 -10.17
C HIS A 61 -3.64 24.90 -9.85
N LYS A 62 -2.41 25.41 -9.97
CA LYS A 62 -1.17 24.72 -9.61
C LYS A 62 -0.61 25.27 -8.29
N GLY A 63 0.25 24.49 -7.64
CA GLY A 63 1.04 24.89 -6.50
C GLY A 63 0.34 24.79 -5.14
N ARG A 64 1.16 24.98 -4.09
CA ARG A 64 0.77 24.79 -2.70
C ARG A 64 0.08 25.98 -2.04
N GLU A 65 0.07 27.14 -2.67
CA GLU A 65 -0.35 28.38 -1.99
C GLU A 65 -1.80 28.31 -1.50
N GLY A 66 -2.00 28.54 -0.19
CA GLY A 66 -3.30 28.40 0.47
C GLY A 66 -3.78 26.96 0.74
N ARG A 67 -2.94 25.93 0.52
CA ARG A 67 -3.27 24.50 0.72
C ARG A 67 -2.45 23.87 1.84
N LEU A 68 -3.10 23.03 2.64
CA LEU A 68 -2.41 22.15 3.58
C LEU A 68 -1.93 20.86 2.87
N LEU A 69 -0.96 20.18 3.49
CA LEU A 69 -0.54 18.84 3.10
C LEU A 69 -0.77 17.88 4.28
N HIS A 70 -1.77 17.00 4.12
CA HIS A 70 -2.13 16.00 5.12
C HIS A 70 -1.38 14.69 4.85
N VAL A 71 -0.76 14.09 5.86
CA VAL A 71 0.04 12.86 5.74
C VAL A 71 -0.50 11.78 6.68
N ASN A 72 -0.79 10.61 6.13
CA ASN A 72 -1.47 9.50 6.79
C ASN A 72 -0.51 8.31 6.98
N LEU A 73 -0.16 8.03 8.23
CA LEU A 73 0.77 6.98 8.64
C LEU A 73 0.05 5.86 9.42
N ALA A 74 0.32 4.61 9.04
CA ALA A 74 -0.03 3.44 9.84
C ALA A 74 1.23 2.89 10.52
N SER A 75 1.32 3.01 11.84
CA SER A 75 2.45 2.54 12.65
C SER A 75 2.05 1.31 13.48
N PHE A 76 2.74 0.19 13.27
CA PHE A 76 2.58 -1.02 14.10
C PHE A 76 3.89 -1.33 14.82
N ARG A 77 3.94 -0.99 16.12
CA ARG A 77 5.09 -1.26 17.00
C ARG A 77 6.43 -0.79 16.42
N ASP A 78 6.41 0.30 15.64
CA ASP A 78 7.51 0.72 14.80
C ASP A 78 8.41 1.75 15.51
N PRO A 79 9.66 1.38 15.89
CA PRO A 79 10.57 2.29 16.56
C PRO A 79 11.12 3.40 15.64
N LEU A 80 10.90 3.32 14.32
CA LEU A 80 11.36 4.32 13.37
C LEU A 80 10.32 5.44 13.14
N CYS A 81 9.09 5.29 13.63
CA CYS A 81 8.03 6.29 13.55
C CYS A 81 8.45 7.70 14.07
N PRO A 82 9.12 7.84 15.24
CA PRO A 82 9.74 9.10 15.67
C PRO A 82 10.67 9.75 14.63
N ARG A 83 11.51 8.95 13.97
CA ARG A 83 12.49 9.41 12.98
C ARG A 83 11.81 9.85 11.69
N THR A 84 10.78 9.13 11.25
CA THR A 84 9.95 9.50 10.10
C THR A 84 9.30 10.87 10.32
N LEU A 85 8.70 11.11 11.50
CA LEU A 85 8.17 12.42 11.85
C LEU A 85 9.27 13.50 11.85
N LYS A 86 10.44 13.21 12.45
CA LYS A 86 11.59 14.12 12.46
C LYS A 86 11.94 14.58 11.05
N TYR A 87 12.24 13.66 10.16
CA TYR A 87 12.68 13.99 8.80
C TYR A 87 11.57 14.62 7.95
N MET A 88 10.32 14.20 8.11
CA MET A 88 9.17 14.81 7.44
C MET A 88 9.09 16.32 7.71
N PHE A 89 9.26 16.75 8.97
CA PHE A 89 9.26 18.17 9.34
C PHE A 89 10.60 18.86 9.04
N THR A 90 11.75 18.30 9.42
CA THR A 90 13.05 19.01 9.26
C THR A 90 13.50 19.14 7.82
N LYS A 91 13.05 18.25 6.91
CA LYS A 91 13.36 18.30 5.47
C LYS A 91 12.24 18.95 4.65
N SER A 92 11.15 19.41 5.28
CA SER A 92 10.06 20.12 4.62
C SER A 92 10.41 21.60 4.39
N LYS A 93 10.01 22.13 3.23
CA LYS A 93 10.10 23.55 2.87
C LYS A 93 9.07 24.39 3.62
N ARG A 94 7.86 23.85 3.83
CA ARG A 94 6.76 24.52 4.55
C ARG A 94 6.23 23.65 5.70
N PRO A 95 7.02 23.44 6.78
CA PRO A 95 6.66 22.48 7.82
C PRO A 95 5.39 22.88 8.59
N ASN A 96 5.05 24.18 8.66
CA ASN A 96 3.82 24.69 9.29
C ASN A 96 2.52 24.27 8.56
N ASP A 97 2.61 23.90 7.28
CA ASP A 97 1.46 23.56 6.43
C ASP A 97 1.18 22.04 6.44
N LEU A 98 2.03 21.25 7.12
CA LEU A 98 1.87 19.81 7.26
C LEU A 98 0.84 19.46 8.35
N ARG A 99 0.05 18.40 8.14
CA ARG A 99 -0.83 17.81 9.16
C ARG A 99 -0.65 16.31 9.14
N VAL A 100 -0.12 15.71 10.20
CA VAL A 100 0.26 14.28 10.20
C VAL A 100 -0.67 13.48 11.09
N ARG A 101 -1.40 12.51 10.52
CA ARG A 101 -2.25 11.57 11.25
C ARG A 101 -1.53 10.23 11.35
N VAL A 102 -1.40 9.73 12.57
CA VAL A 102 -0.71 8.46 12.85
C VAL A 102 -1.65 7.53 13.59
N LEU A 103 -2.02 6.40 12.98
CA LEU A 103 -2.56 5.29 13.77
C LEU A 103 -1.37 4.57 14.43
N GLN A 104 -1.23 4.72 15.73
CA GLN A 104 -0.18 4.11 16.53
C GLN A 104 -0.70 2.86 17.24
N GLN A 105 -0.18 1.69 16.85
CA GLN A 105 -0.61 0.39 17.34
C GLN A 105 0.47 -0.22 18.26
N ASN A 106 0.63 0.35 19.45
CA ASN A 106 1.74 0.06 20.37
C ASN A 106 1.31 -0.78 21.59
N ILE A 107 2.29 -1.39 22.26
CA ILE A 107 2.15 -1.88 23.64
C ILE A 107 2.66 -0.78 24.59
N PRO A 108 1.81 -0.24 25.50
CA PRO A 108 2.25 0.75 26.49
C PRO A 108 3.45 0.26 27.30
N GLU A 109 4.36 1.17 27.63
CA GLU A 109 5.61 0.90 28.38
C GLU A 109 6.65 -0.02 27.69
N GLU A 110 6.30 -0.73 26.60
CA GLU A 110 7.22 -1.60 25.86
C GLU A 110 7.72 -0.98 24.54
N ASP A 111 6.84 -0.29 23.80
CA ASP A 111 7.14 0.27 22.48
C ASP A 111 7.28 1.80 22.55
N GLU A 112 8.16 2.37 21.71
CA GLU A 112 8.37 3.82 21.66
C GLU A 112 7.17 4.54 21.02
N ASP A 113 6.67 5.57 21.70
CA ASP A 113 5.63 6.47 21.17
C ASP A 113 6.21 7.38 20.08
N CYS A 114 5.53 7.45 18.94
CA CYS A 114 5.90 8.23 17.77
C CYS A 114 6.13 9.71 18.12
N LEU A 115 5.20 10.32 18.88
CA LEU A 115 5.22 11.75 19.17
C LEU A 115 6.18 12.09 20.30
N GLU A 116 6.23 11.29 21.37
CA GLU A 116 7.19 11.50 22.45
C GLU A 116 8.63 11.27 21.99
N GLY A 117 8.87 10.24 21.18
CA GLY A 117 10.16 9.98 20.54
C GLY A 117 10.57 11.13 19.62
N TYR A 118 9.65 11.61 18.77
CA TYR A 118 9.90 12.79 17.93
C TYR A 118 10.27 14.02 18.76
N CYS A 119 9.50 14.32 19.82
CA CYS A 119 9.79 15.43 20.73
C CYS A 119 11.19 15.31 21.36
N ARG A 120 11.59 14.11 21.79
CA ARG A 120 12.94 13.84 22.32
C ARG A 120 14.01 14.10 21.27
N MET A 121 13.85 13.57 20.05
CA MET A 121 14.82 13.76 18.96
C MET A 121 14.95 15.23 18.53
N MET A 122 13.87 16.01 18.58
CA MET A 122 13.91 17.45 18.29
C MET A 122 14.57 18.25 19.42
N ALA A 123 14.32 17.90 20.69
CA ALA A 123 14.98 18.52 21.84
C ALA A 123 16.48 18.22 21.90
N GLU A 124 16.92 17.05 21.42
CA GLU A 124 18.34 16.70 21.23
C GLU A 124 18.98 17.52 20.10
N LEU A 125 18.37 17.50 18.91
CA LEU A 125 18.82 18.26 17.75
C LEU A 125 18.93 19.77 18.03
N ARG A 126 18.03 20.32 18.87
CA ARG A 126 18.09 21.72 19.33
C ARG A 126 19.31 22.01 20.21
N LYS A 127 19.74 21.07 21.07
CA LYS A 127 20.95 21.21 21.90
C LYS A 127 22.21 21.21 21.03
N GLU A 128 22.22 20.44 19.95
CA GLU A 128 23.33 20.35 19.00
C GLU A 128 23.46 21.61 18.12
N THR A 129 22.32 22.19 17.70
CA THR A 129 22.28 23.28 16.70
C THR A 129 22.11 24.68 17.28
N GLY A 130 21.82 24.81 18.57
CA GLY A 130 21.53 26.09 19.22
C GLY A 130 20.14 26.66 18.94
N GLY A 131 19.29 25.96 18.16
CA GLY A 131 17.88 26.29 17.98
C GLY A 131 17.56 27.54 17.14
N GLY A 132 18.41 27.87 16.17
CA GLY A 132 18.24 29.05 15.31
C GLY A 132 17.83 28.80 13.85
N ASP A 133 17.98 27.57 13.33
CA ASP A 133 17.77 27.23 11.92
C ASP A 133 16.66 26.17 11.79
N THR A 134 15.55 26.54 11.14
CA THR A 134 14.39 25.66 10.95
C THR A 134 14.72 24.41 10.13
N SER A 135 15.66 24.50 9.18
CA SER A 135 16.12 23.36 8.38
C SER A 135 16.98 22.35 9.15
N LYS A 136 17.39 22.72 10.38
CA LYS A 136 18.26 21.90 11.25
C LYS A 136 17.74 21.70 12.67
N GLY A 137 16.63 22.30 13.09
CA GLY A 137 16.18 22.19 14.49
C GLY A 137 14.85 22.84 14.85
N GLY A 138 14.03 23.22 13.85
CA GLY A 138 12.79 23.96 14.09
C GLY A 138 13.00 25.44 14.49
N PRO A 139 11.93 26.22 14.65
CA PRO A 139 12.01 27.64 14.96
C PRO A 139 12.43 27.90 16.42
N ALA A 140 13.02 29.06 16.67
CA ALA A 140 13.43 29.50 18.00
C ALA A 140 12.22 29.68 18.94
N GLY A 141 11.90 28.64 19.72
CA GLY A 141 10.81 28.68 20.69
C GLY A 141 10.68 27.39 21.49
N GLU A 142 10.27 26.30 20.85
CA GLU A 142 9.67 25.12 21.51
C GLU A 142 10.62 23.91 21.61
N GLU A 143 10.46 23.07 22.63
CA GLU A 143 11.23 21.82 22.77
C GLU A 143 10.74 20.71 21.84
N CYS A 144 9.46 20.78 21.42
CA CYS A 144 8.85 19.87 20.46
C CYS A 144 8.03 20.68 19.44
N PRO A 145 8.68 21.24 18.40
CA PRO A 145 8.01 22.05 17.39
C PRO A 145 7.01 21.20 16.58
N HIS A 146 5.95 21.82 16.05
CA HIS A 146 4.90 21.18 15.25
C HIS A 146 4.11 20.07 15.97
N LYS A 147 4.19 19.97 17.31
CA LYS A 147 3.48 18.94 18.09
C LYS A 147 1.97 18.98 17.89
N ASP A 148 1.39 20.17 17.75
CA ASP A 148 -0.02 20.43 17.49
C ASP A 148 -0.48 20.05 16.07
N GLN A 149 0.48 19.81 15.17
CA GLN A 149 0.24 19.35 13.80
C GLN A 149 0.25 17.81 13.68
N VAL A 150 0.55 17.08 14.76
CA VAL A 150 0.58 15.61 14.79
C VAL A 150 -0.60 15.05 15.59
N PHE A 151 -1.44 14.28 14.93
CA PHE A 151 -2.65 13.67 15.48
C PHE A 151 -2.43 12.16 15.68
N ILE A 152 -2.24 11.72 16.92
CA ILE A 152 -2.08 10.31 17.25
C ILE A 152 -3.45 9.67 17.54
N HIS A 153 -3.84 8.71 16.72
CA HIS A 153 -4.90 7.74 17.02
C HIS A 153 -4.22 6.51 17.64
N GLN A 154 -4.28 6.36 18.95
CA GLN A 154 -3.63 5.25 19.65
C GLN A 154 -4.59 4.07 19.86
N ILE A 155 -4.17 2.88 19.43
CA ILE A 155 -4.79 1.60 19.83
C ILE A 155 -3.72 0.67 20.40
N HIS A 156 -4.14 -0.32 21.21
CA HIS A 156 -3.20 -1.32 21.72
C HIS A 156 -2.83 -2.30 20.59
N ALA A 157 -1.56 -2.67 20.44
CA ALA A 157 -1.08 -3.60 19.39
C ALA A 157 -1.89 -4.92 19.26
N ARG A 158 -2.49 -5.43 20.33
CA ARG A 158 -3.36 -6.63 20.34
C ARG A 158 -4.67 -6.44 19.54
N GLU A 159 -5.05 -5.20 19.26
CA GLU A 159 -6.24 -4.79 18.51
C GLU A 159 -5.92 -4.43 17.05
N ALA A 160 -4.64 -4.48 16.66
CA ALA A 160 -4.24 -4.41 15.26
C ALA A 160 -4.80 -5.59 14.46
N ALA A 161 -5.16 -5.33 13.21
CA ALA A 161 -5.69 -6.33 12.28
C ALA A 161 -5.09 -6.21 10.86
N GLY A 162 -3.83 -5.78 10.77
CA GLY A 162 -3.10 -5.63 9.50
C GLY A 162 -3.19 -4.24 8.86
N PRO A 163 -2.49 -4.02 7.74
CA PRO A 163 -2.28 -2.70 7.16
C PRO A 163 -3.54 -2.07 6.58
N THR A 164 -4.44 -2.87 6.00
CA THR A 164 -5.71 -2.39 5.43
C THR A 164 -6.65 -1.86 6.51
N TYR A 165 -6.85 -2.62 7.60
CA TYR A 165 -7.56 -2.16 8.79
C TYR A 165 -6.96 -0.86 9.35
N ALA A 166 -5.64 -0.82 9.49
CA ALA A 166 -4.94 0.34 10.02
C ALA A 166 -5.13 1.60 9.16
N ARG A 167 -4.91 1.49 7.83
CA ARG A 167 -5.12 2.59 6.88
C ARG A 167 -6.60 2.97 6.76
N GLY A 168 -7.53 2.03 6.92
CA GLY A 168 -8.97 2.27 6.99
C GLY A 168 -9.36 3.14 8.18
N LEU A 169 -8.83 2.88 9.38
CA LEU A 169 -9.04 3.73 10.56
C LEU A 169 -8.50 5.15 10.36
N VAL A 170 -7.32 5.32 9.75
CA VAL A 170 -6.80 6.67 9.41
C VAL A 170 -7.71 7.35 8.37
N GLY A 171 -8.27 6.60 7.43
CA GLY A 171 -9.30 7.10 6.51
C GLY A 171 -10.56 7.62 7.21
N MET A 172 -11.00 6.96 8.29
CA MET A 172 -12.12 7.44 9.12
C MET A 172 -11.76 8.74 9.85
N ASP A 173 -10.54 8.87 10.38
CA ASP A 173 -10.06 10.12 11.00
C ASP A 173 -10.00 11.29 10.00
N MET A 174 -9.60 11.00 8.76
CA MET A 174 -9.62 11.95 7.63
C MET A 174 -11.03 12.41 7.30
N HIS A 175 -12.00 11.50 7.19
CA HIS A 175 -13.41 11.86 6.99
C HIS A 175 -13.94 12.73 8.13
N ALA A 176 -13.69 12.34 9.39
CA ALA A 176 -14.13 13.11 10.55
C ALA A 176 -13.49 14.52 10.60
N ALA A 177 -12.26 14.67 10.11
CA ALA A 177 -11.58 15.96 9.97
C ALA A 177 -12.13 16.81 8.81
N TYR A 178 -12.49 16.19 7.68
CA TYR A 178 -13.19 16.86 6.59
C TYR A 178 -14.56 17.40 7.03
N GLU A 179 -15.34 16.63 7.79
CA GLU A 179 -16.61 17.09 8.38
C GLU A 179 -16.43 18.28 9.33
N ARG A 180 -15.32 18.31 10.09
CA ARG A 180 -14.92 19.44 10.95
C ARG A 180 -14.32 20.62 10.17
N LYS A 181 -14.17 20.50 8.85
CA LYS A 181 -13.54 21.49 7.95
C LYS A 181 -12.06 21.76 8.25
N GLU A 182 -11.37 20.74 8.78
CA GLU A 182 -9.91 20.74 8.98
C GLU A 182 -9.14 20.32 7.72
N ILE A 183 -9.84 19.72 6.75
CA ILE A 183 -9.32 19.31 5.43
C ILE A 183 -10.21 19.94 4.36
N SER A 184 -9.60 20.52 3.33
CA SER A 184 -10.25 20.88 2.08
C SER A 184 -10.13 19.74 1.05
N PRO A 185 -11.13 19.47 0.20
CA PRO A 185 -10.97 18.56 -0.95
C PRO A 185 -9.80 18.97 -1.88
N GLN A 186 -9.49 20.28 -1.92
CA GLN A 186 -8.41 20.91 -2.69
C GLN A 186 -7.04 20.95 -1.98
N ASP A 187 -6.94 20.50 -0.73
CA ASP A 187 -5.65 20.26 -0.07
C ASP A 187 -4.89 19.10 -0.76
N PHE A 188 -3.62 18.92 -0.43
CA PHE A 188 -2.87 17.73 -0.82
C PHE A 188 -2.88 16.67 0.29
N CYS A 189 -2.93 15.40 -0.10
CA CYS A 189 -2.98 14.24 0.78
C CYS A 189 -1.94 13.21 0.37
N MET A 190 -1.22 12.68 1.36
CA MET A 190 -0.25 11.59 1.19
C MET A 190 -0.54 10.44 2.16
N SER A 191 -0.47 9.20 1.70
CA SER A 191 -0.36 8.01 2.56
C SER A 191 0.96 7.29 2.29
N THR A 192 1.63 6.89 3.37
CA THR A 192 2.97 6.28 3.36
C THR A 192 3.17 5.47 4.64
N ASP A 193 4.19 4.61 4.69
CA ASP A 193 4.53 3.82 5.88
C ASP A 193 5.21 4.67 6.98
N SER A 194 5.41 4.08 8.17
CA SER A 194 5.94 4.77 9.36
C SER A 194 7.47 4.77 9.49
N HIS A 195 8.21 4.25 8.52
CA HIS A 195 9.68 4.10 8.55
C HIS A 195 10.33 4.67 7.28
N MET A 196 10.08 5.95 7.03
CA MET A 196 10.51 6.64 5.82
C MET A 196 11.67 7.59 6.09
N ASP A 197 12.35 7.97 5.01
CA ASP A 197 13.12 9.20 4.92
C ASP A 197 12.72 9.98 3.66
N PHE A 198 13.14 11.24 3.59
CA PHE A 198 12.71 12.22 2.59
C PHE A 198 13.91 12.95 2.00
N GLU A 199 13.74 13.45 0.78
CA GLU A 199 14.62 14.46 0.19
C GLU A 199 14.44 15.84 0.88
N PRO A 200 15.45 16.73 0.87
CA PRO A 200 15.26 18.13 1.23
C PRO A 200 14.22 18.79 0.30
N GLU A 201 13.29 19.56 0.86
CA GLU A 201 12.15 20.18 0.17
C GLU A 201 11.19 19.16 -0.51
N TRP A 202 11.13 17.91 -0.03
CA TRP A 202 10.29 16.84 -0.59
C TRP A 202 8.83 17.26 -0.81
N ASP A 203 8.30 18.08 0.09
CA ASP A 203 6.90 18.47 0.17
C ASP A 203 6.49 19.46 -0.92
N GLU A 204 7.38 20.39 -1.28
CA GLU A 204 7.19 21.24 -2.47
C GLU A 204 7.46 20.43 -3.76
N LYS A 205 8.55 19.65 -3.77
CA LYS A 205 8.95 18.79 -4.90
C LYS A 205 7.87 17.77 -5.31
N MET A 206 7.12 17.22 -4.36
CA MET A 206 6.00 16.30 -4.62
C MET A 206 4.78 17.01 -5.21
N ILE A 207 4.53 18.28 -4.84
CA ILE A 207 3.45 19.10 -5.42
C ILE A 207 3.82 19.53 -6.83
N ASP A 208 5.06 20.01 -7.04
CA ASP A 208 5.59 20.34 -8.37
C ASP A 208 5.52 19.11 -9.31
N MET A 209 5.82 17.91 -8.79
CA MET A 209 5.67 16.66 -9.53
C MET A 209 4.21 16.34 -9.87
N TRP A 210 3.28 16.60 -8.97
CA TRP A 210 1.87 16.35 -9.22
C TRP A 210 1.31 17.35 -10.24
N ASP A 211 1.71 18.62 -10.17
CA ASP A 211 1.29 19.70 -11.08
C ASP A 211 1.71 19.49 -12.55
N ILE A 212 2.79 18.72 -12.80
CA ILE A 212 3.23 18.34 -14.16
C ILE A 212 2.58 17.06 -14.69
N THR A 213 1.68 16.42 -13.92
CA THR A 213 0.77 15.39 -14.48
C THR A 213 -0.32 15.99 -15.36
N GLU A 214 -0.65 17.26 -15.11
CA GLU A 214 -1.74 18.01 -15.74
C GLU A 214 -3.12 17.32 -15.65
N ASN A 215 -3.33 16.57 -14.56
CA ASN A 215 -4.55 15.82 -14.29
C ASN A 215 -5.01 16.04 -12.84
N GLU A 216 -6.15 16.71 -12.64
CA GLU A 216 -6.75 16.94 -11.31
C GLU A 216 -7.12 15.62 -10.61
N TYR A 217 -7.30 14.56 -11.38
CA TYR A 217 -7.59 13.20 -10.91
C TYR A 217 -6.33 12.31 -10.82
N ALA A 218 -5.12 12.87 -10.81
CA ALA A 218 -3.88 12.11 -10.63
C ALA A 218 -3.65 11.61 -9.20
N VAL A 219 -3.21 10.35 -9.09
CA VAL A 219 -2.61 9.74 -7.90
C VAL A 219 -1.18 9.30 -8.24
N LEU A 220 -0.18 9.98 -7.68
CA LEU A 220 1.21 9.51 -7.76
C LEU A 220 1.38 8.30 -6.82
N SER A 221 1.79 7.15 -7.34
CA SER A 221 1.99 5.95 -6.53
C SER A 221 3.05 5.01 -7.09
N THR A 222 3.84 4.42 -6.18
CA THR A 222 4.84 3.39 -6.48
C THR A 222 5.31 2.71 -5.19
N TYR A 223 6.09 1.63 -5.31
CA TYR A 223 7.06 1.28 -4.27
C TYR A 223 8.22 2.27 -4.36
N VAL A 224 8.67 2.77 -3.20
CA VAL A 224 9.74 3.77 -3.13
C VAL A 224 11.12 3.13 -3.02
N ALA A 225 12.17 3.88 -3.33
CA ALA A 225 13.54 3.42 -3.18
C ALA A 225 13.91 3.20 -1.70
N ASN A 226 14.96 2.42 -1.47
CA ASN A 226 15.56 2.26 -0.15
C ASN A 226 16.32 3.53 0.28
N ILE A 227 16.43 3.82 1.58
CA ILE A 227 17.07 5.05 2.10
C ILE A 227 18.56 5.18 1.77
N ASP A 228 19.23 4.10 1.35
CA ASP A 228 20.61 4.13 0.85
C ASP A 228 20.75 4.80 -0.53
N GLN A 229 19.64 5.07 -1.22
CA GLN A 229 19.58 5.82 -2.47
C GLN A 229 19.21 7.31 -2.24
N LEU A 230 19.18 7.80 -1.00
CA LEU A 230 18.91 9.20 -0.68
C LEU A 230 20.00 10.11 -1.29
N GLY A 231 19.61 11.10 -2.08
CA GLY A 231 20.53 11.98 -2.80
C GLY A 231 21.32 11.33 -3.94
N GLU A 232 21.18 10.02 -4.18
CA GLU A 232 21.95 9.29 -5.18
C GLU A 232 21.31 9.38 -6.58
N ASN A 233 22.17 9.59 -7.59
CA ASN A 233 21.79 9.49 -8.99
C ASN A 233 22.57 8.33 -9.60
N LEU A 234 22.09 7.11 -9.36
CA LEU A 234 22.74 5.86 -9.76
C LEU A 234 23.11 5.91 -11.26
N ASN A 235 24.40 5.83 -11.56
CA ASN A 235 24.94 5.91 -12.93
C ASN A 235 24.56 7.19 -13.71
N GLY A 236 24.17 8.27 -13.03
CA GLY A 236 23.71 9.51 -13.66
C GLY A 236 22.32 9.41 -14.32
N VAL A 237 21.56 8.34 -14.03
CA VAL A 237 20.18 8.16 -14.52
C VAL A 237 19.19 8.19 -13.36
N HIS A 238 18.14 9.00 -13.49
CA HIS A 238 17.08 9.07 -12.51
C HIS A 238 16.17 7.84 -12.65
N GLU A 239 16.48 6.79 -11.89
CA GLU A 239 15.68 5.58 -11.82
C GLU A 239 14.49 5.73 -10.88
N VAL A 240 13.35 5.14 -11.26
CA VAL A 240 12.16 5.01 -10.43
C VAL A 240 11.57 3.61 -10.61
N PRO A 241 11.15 2.93 -9.53
CA PRO A 241 10.35 1.72 -9.64
C PRO A 241 9.04 2.03 -10.39
N HIS A 242 8.64 1.14 -11.29
CA HIS A 242 7.45 1.26 -12.11
C HIS A 242 6.52 0.07 -11.85
N LEU A 243 5.33 0.35 -11.32
CA LEU A 243 4.33 -0.66 -11.01
C LEU A 243 3.52 -1.04 -12.26
N CYS A 244 3.73 -2.26 -12.75
CA CYS A 244 2.94 -2.84 -13.84
C CYS A 244 2.86 -4.37 -13.82
N MET A 245 3.55 -5.05 -12.89
CA MET A 245 3.67 -6.51 -12.84
C MET A 245 2.79 -7.12 -11.73
N ILE A 246 1.81 -7.91 -12.14
CA ILE A 246 0.89 -8.62 -11.23
C ILE A 246 0.95 -10.13 -11.40
N THR A 247 0.60 -10.84 -10.33
CA THR A 247 0.36 -12.29 -10.32
C THR A 247 -0.96 -12.57 -9.60
N PHE A 248 -1.48 -13.78 -9.74
CA PHE A 248 -2.66 -14.23 -9.00
C PHE A 248 -2.24 -15.20 -7.89
N THR A 249 -2.36 -14.75 -6.64
CA THR A 249 -2.34 -15.63 -5.45
C THR A 249 -3.78 -16.05 -5.14
N SER A 250 -4.23 -15.93 -3.89
CA SER A 250 -5.67 -15.92 -3.57
C SER A 250 -6.39 -14.69 -4.16
N GLN A 251 -5.63 -13.62 -4.45
CA GLN A 251 -6.06 -12.33 -4.99
C GLN A 251 -5.12 -11.84 -6.10
N VAL A 252 -5.39 -10.67 -6.69
CA VAL A 252 -4.41 -9.97 -7.55
C VAL A 252 -3.31 -9.35 -6.68
N ARG A 253 -2.06 -9.73 -6.90
CA ARG A 253 -0.90 -9.22 -6.16
C ARG A 253 0.10 -8.55 -7.11
N THR A 254 0.45 -7.31 -6.82
CA THR A 254 1.68 -6.67 -7.33
C THR A 254 2.87 -7.47 -6.81
N HIS A 255 3.67 -8.06 -7.70
CA HIS A 255 4.69 -9.05 -7.29
C HIS A 255 6.12 -8.61 -7.56
N ALA A 256 6.30 -7.63 -8.42
CA ALA A 256 7.58 -7.04 -8.77
C ALA A 256 7.36 -5.62 -9.32
N THR A 257 8.45 -4.86 -9.45
CA THR A 257 8.45 -3.59 -10.17
C THR A 257 9.34 -3.71 -11.41
N LYS A 258 9.00 -2.99 -12.47
CA LYS A 258 9.96 -2.67 -13.53
C LYS A 258 10.67 -1.36 -13.21
N CYS A 259 11.53 -0.91 -14.11
CA CYS A 259 12.24 0.36 -13.95
C CYS A 259 11.80 1.35 -15.02
N ALA A 260 11.67 2.62 -14.65
CA ALA A 260 11.68 3.71 -15.60
C ALA A 260 12.85 4.65 -15.29
N ARG A 261 13.41 5.29 -16.33
CA ARG A 261 14.61 6.12 -16.27
C ARG A 261 14.36 7.48 -16.91
N ASN A 262 14.87 8.53 -16.27
CA ASN A 262 14.92 9.89 -16.83
C ASN A 262 13.56 10.40 -17.34
N LEU A 263 12.46 10.01 -16.69
CA LEU A 263 11.12 10.45 -17.07
C LEU A 263 11.03 12.00 -17.00
N PRO A 264 10.53 12.70 -18.04
CA PRO A 264 10.37 14.15 -18.04
C PRO A 264 9.15 14.61 -17.21
N LYS A 265 8.12 13.77 -17.13
CA LYS A 265 6.91 13.92 -16.31
C LYS A 265 6.51 12.55 -15.72
N PRO A 266 5.66 12.48 -14.67
CA PRO A 266 5.15 11.20 -14.18
C PRO A 266 4.46 10.41 -15.29
N LYS A 267 4.55 9.08 -15.22
CA LYS A 267 4.08 8.16 -16.26
C LYS A 267 2.79 7.45 -15.83
N LEU A 268 1.78 7.43 -16.69
CA LEU A 268 0.55 6.67 -16.46
C LEU A 268 0.83 5.15 -16.34
N THR A 269 0.26 4.51 -15.32
CA THR A 269 0.33 3.05 -15.11
C THR A 269 -0.92 2.36 -15.66
N ASN A 270 -0.87 1.05 -15.84
CA ASN A 270 -2.02 0.22 -16.24
C ASN A 270 -2.97 -0.05 -15.06
N ALA A 271 -3.31 1.00 -14.29
CA ALA A 271 -4.09 0.97 -13.06
C ALA A 271 -3.52 0.06 -11.97
N ILE A 272 -2.21 0.16 -11.72
CA ILE A 272 -1.54 -0.45 -10.56
C ILE A 272 -1.10 0.65 -9.59
N TRP A 273 -1.42 0.45 -8.30
CA TRP A 273 -1.08 1.30 -7.15
C TRP A 273 -0.20 0.50 -6.18
N GLY A 274 0.57 1.17 -5.34
CA GLY A 274 1.38 0.56 -4.30
C GLY A 274 1.30 1.32 -2.98
N ALA A 275 1.23 0.59 -1.86
CA ALA A 275 0.93 1.16 -0.55
C ALA A 275 2.05 2.06 0.01
N GLY A 276 3.30 1.86 -0.42
CA GLY A 276 4.46 2.62 0.06
C GLY A 276 4.42 4.12 -0.26
N LEU A 277 3.67 4.53 -1.29
CA LEU A 277 3.41 5.93 -1.60
C LEU A 277 2.07 6.08 -2.33
N SER A 278 1.19 6.93 -1.80
CA SER A 278 -0.02 7.44 -2.45
C SER A 278 -0.07 8.95 -2.25
N PHE A 279 0.10 9.76 -3.29
CA PHE A 279 0.08 11.23 -3.20
C PHE A 279 -0.87 11.84 -4.23
N SER A 280 -1.79 12.69 -3.78
CA SER A 280 -2.88 13.24 -4.60
C SER A 280 -3.53 14.47 -3.96
N LYS A 281 -4.52 15.08 -4.60
CA LYS A 281 -5.49 15.96 -3.92
C LYS A 281 -6.32 15.19 -2.91
N CYS A 282 -6.70 15.82 -1.80
CA CYS A 282 -7.45 15.15 -0.73
C CYS A 282 -8.82 14.63 -1.14
N HIS A 283 -9.44 15.15 -2.21
CA HIS A 283 -10.65 14.56 -2.76
C HIS A 283 -10.47 13.11 -3.25
N ALA A 284 -9.25 12.64 -3.54
CA ALA A 284 -8.98 11.24 -3.87
C ALA A 284 -9.14 10.33 -2.66
N GLU A 285 -8.40 10.59 -1.58
CA GLU A 285 -8.47 9.82 -0.33
C GLU A 285 -9.83 9.95 0.38
N LEU A 286 -10.55 11.07 0.21
CA LEU A 286 -11.91 11.28 0.74
C LEU A 286 -13.03 10.61 -0.09
N LYS A 287 -12.86 10.43 -1.41
CA LYS A 287 -13.85 9.67 -2.22
C LYS A 287 -13.60 8.18 -2.14
N VAL A 288 -12.34 7.80 -2.01
CA VAL A 288 -11.90 6.41 -1.97
C VAL A 288 -11.19 6.20 -0.63
N PRO A 289 -11.89 5.89 0.47
CA PRO A 289 -11.25 5.49 1.73
C PRO A 289 -10.78 4.04 1.69
N VAL A 290 -9.70 3.67 2.39
CA VAL A 290 -9.27 2.26 2.51
C VAL A 290 -10.33 1.48 3.30
N ASP A 291 -10.58 0.22 2.93
CA ASP A 291 -11.63 -0.59 3.54
C ASP A 291 -11.18 -1.16 4.90
N PRO A 292 -11.80 -0.79 6.04
CA PRO A 292 -11.47 -1.36 7.35
C PRO A 292 -12.08 -2.76 7.55
N HIS A 293 -12.93 -3.25 6.65
CA HIS A 293 -13.59 -4.56 6.77
C HIS A 293 -12.77 -5.73 6.17
N THR A 294 -11.46 -5.53 5.98
CA THR A 294 -10.53 -6.55 5.46
C THR A 294 -9.42 -6.94 6.46
N PRO A 295 -9.74 -7.30 7.71
CA PRO A 295 -8.73 -7.68 8.70
C PRO A 295 -7.89 -8.87 8.23
N GLY A 296 -6.58 -8.80 8.47
CA GLY A 296 -5.61 -9.80 8.05
C GLY A 296 -5.33 -9.86 6.54
N VAL A 297 -5.95 -9.00 5.73
CA VAL A 297 -5.68 -8.91 4.29
C VAL A 297 -4.41 -8.08 4.03
N PHE A 298 -3.55 -8.64 3.19
CA PHE A 298 -2.31 -8.05 2.69
C PHE A 298 -2.27 -8.23 1.16
N ASP A 299 -2.31 -9.48 0.69
CA ASP A 299 -2.53 -9.81 -0.72
C ASP A 299 -3.90 -9.29 -1.19
N GLY A 300 -3.95 -8.64 -2.36
CA GLY A 300 -5.17 -8.14 -2.98
C GLY A 300 -5.52 -6.68 -2.70
N GLU A 301 -5.01 -6.09 -1.62
CA GLU A 301 -5.42 -4.75 -1.20
C GLU A 301 -5.01 -3.69 -2.22
N GLU A 302 -3.76 -3.73 -2.70
CA GLU A 302 -3.21 -2.71 -3.60
C GLU A 302 -3.94 -2.64 -4.94
N PHE A 303 -4.28 -3.79 -5.53
CA PHE A 303 -5.02 -3.82 -6.79
C PHE A 303 -6.51 -3.48 -6.59
N ASN A 304 -7.13 -3.89 -5.47
CA ASN A 304 -8.48 -3.45 -5.15
C ASN A 304 -8.53 -1.93 -4.95
N ARG A 305 -7.55 -1.36 -4.26
CA ARG A 305 -7.34 0.08 -4.10
C ARG A 305 -7.21 0.79 -5.45
N ALA A 306 -6.39 0.24 -6.34
CA ALA A 306 -6.22 0.76 -7.69
C ALA A 306 -7.51 0.72 -8.52
N ALA A 307 -8.22 -0.40 -8.50
CA ALA A 307 -9.51 -0.57 -9.19
C ALA A 307 -10.57 0.42 -8.70
N ARG A 308 -10.60 0.67 -7.38
CA ARG A 308 -11.52 1.65 -6.77
C ARG A 308 -11.16 3.08 -7.13
N PHE A 309 -9.87 3.45 -7.14
CA PHE A 309 -9.43 4.75 -7.68
C PHE A 309 -9.87 4.90 -9.15
N TRP A 310 -9.56 3.91 -9.98
CA TRP A 310 -9.82 3.96 -11.42
C TRP A 310 -11.31 4.12 -11.75
N THR A 311 -12.18 3.33 -11.12
CA THR A 311 -13.64 3.40 -11.29
C THR A 311 -14.27 4.70 -10.76
N HIS A 312 -13.60 5.42 -9.84
CA HIS A 312 -13.98 6.78 -9.41
C HIS A 312 -13.44 7.89 -10.35
N GLY A 313 -12.73 7.55 -11.42
CA GLY A 313 -12.14 8.48 -12.37
C GLY A 313 -10.68 8.87 -12.08
N TYR A 314 -10.03 8.30 -11.06
CA TYR A 314 -8.64 8.60 -10.75
C TYR A 314 -7.65 7.78 -11.59
N ASP A 315 -6.57 8.42 -12.01
CA ASP A 315 -5.52 7.80 -12.80
C ASP A 315 -4.22 7.73 -12.01
N ILE A 316 -3.54 6.58 -12.08
CA ILE A 316 -2.37 6.31 -11.24
C ILE A 316 -1.11 6.52 -12.06
N TYR A 317 -0.16 7.27 -11.52
CA TYR A 317 1.09 7.62 -12.18
C TYR A 317 2.29 7.17 -11.37
N THR A 318 3.26 6.57 -12.03
CA THR A 318 4.61 6.38 -11.48
C THR A 318 5.30 7.74 -11.37
N PRO A 319 5.81 8.12 -10.17
CA PRO A 319 6.62 9.32 -9.98
C PRO A 319 7.77 9.40 -10.98
N HIS A 320 8.11 10.61 -11.44
CA HIS A 320 9.26 10.79 -12.33
C HIS A 320 10.61 10.87 -11.60
N ARG A 321 10.60 11.05 -10.27
CA ARG A 321 11.77 11.13 -9.38
C ARG A 321 11.45 10.49 -8.03
N VAL A 322 12.49 10.14 -7.27
CA VAL A 322 12.37 9.65 -5.89
C VAL A 322 12.57 10.82 -4.92
N TYR A 323 11.54 11.15 -4.14
CA TYR A 323 11.61 12.17 -3.06
C TYR A 323 11.18 11.66 -1.68
N VAL A 324 10.59 10.46 -1.64
CA VAL A 324 10.19 9.70 -0.45
C VAL A 324 10.86 8.34 -0.56
N LEU A 325 11.46 7.86 0.53
CA LEU A 325 12.30 6.65 0.57
C LEU A 325 11.95 5.82 1.81
N HIS A 326 12.10 4.51 1.75
CA HIS A 326 11.68 3.57 2.78
C HIS A 326 12.88 2.84 3.40
N ASP A 327 12.95 2.74 4.73
CA ASP A 327 14.03 2.04 5.43
C ASP A 327 13.77 0.53 5.48
N TYR A 328 14.01 -0.15 4.36
CA TYR A 328 13.83 -1.60 4.26
C TYR A 328 14.73 -2.36 5.25
N PRO A 329 16.03 -2.06 5.41
CA PRO A 329 16.88 -2.73 6.39
C PRO A 329 16.40 -2.53 7.84
N GLY A 330 16.02 -1.31 8.21
CA GLY A 330 15.59 -0.99 9.57
C GLY A 330 14.22 -1.57 9.94
N SER A 331 13.26 -1.60 9.01
CA SER A 331 11.90 -2.07 9.30
C SER A 331 11.72 -3.59 9.17
N GLN A 332 12.29 -4.21 8.13
CA GLN A 332 12.04 -5.62 7.82
C GLN A 332 12.81 -6.61 8.72
N HIS A 333 13.97 -6.21 9.24
CA HIS A 333 14.75 -7.06 10.16
C HIS A 333 14.23 -7.04 11.60
N ASN A 334 13.22 -6.22 11.91
CA ASN A 334 12.63 -6.15 13.25
C ASN A 334 11.42 -7.10 13.35
N PRO A 335 11.49 -8.21 14.10
CA PRO A 335 10.35 -9.12 14.23
C PRO A 335 9.14 -8.52 14.97
N LYS A 336 9.29 -7.37 15.65
CA LYS A 336 8.15 -6.68 16.29
C LYS A 336 7.19 -6.03 15.28
N THR A 337 7.69 -5.46 14.19
CA THR A 337 6.91 -4.65 13.22
C THR A 337 5.98 -5.47 12.33
N SER A 338 6.19 -6.80 12.29
CA SER A 338 5.40 -7.72 11.47
C SER A 338 4.62 -8.77 12.27
N GLY A 339 4.61 -8.64 13.61
CA GLY A 339 3.82 -9.49 14.50
C GLY A 339 2.31 -9.29 14.42
N TRP A 340 1.82 -8.34 13.61
CA TRP A 340 0.39 -8.02 13.46
C TRP A 340 -0.45 -9.21 12.99
N GLY A 341 0.15 -10.19 12.31
CA GLY A 341 -0.49 -11.46 11.94
C GLY A 341 -0.96 -12.32 13.13
N THR A 342 -0.51 -11.99 14.35
CA THR A 342 -0.97 -12.58 15.63
C THR A 342 -2.02 -11.72 16.35
N GLY A 343 -2.46 -10.62 15.72
CA GLY A 343 -3.53 -9.75 16.20
C GLY A 343 -4.86 -10.49 16.36
N LYS A 344 -5.82 -9.86 17.04
CA LYS A 344 -7.14 -10.46 17.26
C LYS A 344 -7.98 -10.43 15.98
N PHE A 345 -7.75 -11.33 15.03
CA PHE A 345 -8.71 -11.65 13.98
C PHE A 345 -8.76 -13.16 13.74
N THR A 346 -9.94 -13.63 13.34
CA THR A 346 -10.22 -15.04 13.06
C THR A 346 -9.95 -15.34 11.59
N GLN A 347 -9.66 -16.60 11.28
CA GLN A 347 -9.54 -17.04 9.89
C GLN A 347 -10.84 -16.82 9.08
N GLU A 348 -12.00 -16.79 9.75
CA GLU A 348 -13.28 -16.46 9.14
C GLU A 348 -13.37 -14.98 8.75
N GLU A 349 -12.92 -14.05 9.61
CA GLU A 349 -12.84 -12.62 9.27
C GLU A 349 -11.88 -12.38 8.08
N VAL A 350 -10.75 -13.09 8.02
CA VAL A 350 -9.82 -13.06 6.86
C VAL A 350 -10.48 -13.61 5.59
N ARG A 351 -11.20 -14.74 5.70
CA ARG A 351 -11.93 -15.35 4.59
C ARG A 351 -13.01 -14.42 4.05
N MET A 352 -13.75 -13.75 4.93
CA MET A 352 -14.79 -12.78 4.57
C MET A 352 -14.20 -11.51 3.95
N GLY A 353 -13.09 -10.98 4.49
CA GLY A 353 -12.36 -9.86 3.87
C GLY A 353 -11.89 -10.21 2.45
N ASN A 354 -11.36 -11.42 2.25
CA ASN A 354 -10.97 -11.90 0.92
C ASN A 354 -12.17 -12.07 -0.03
N ALA A 355 -13.28 -12.64 0.43
CA ALA A 355 -14.51 -12.77 -0.36
C ALA A 355 -15.10 -11.39 -0.74
N ARG A 356 -15.00 -10.40 0.14
CA ARG A 356 -15.41 -9.01 -0.11
C ARG A 356 -14.57 -8.37 -1.23
N LEU A 357 -13.23 -8.50 -1.19
CA LEU A 357 -12.37 -8.04 -2.28
C LEU A 357 -12.70 -8.71 -3.62
N LYS A 358 -12.95 -10.03 -3.61
CA LYS A 358 -13.32 -10.79 -4.82
C LYS A 358 -14.66 -10.35 -5.40
N THR A 359 -15.63 -10.09 -4.53
CA THR A 359 -16.98 -9.60 -4.90
C THR A 359 -16.91 -8.24 -5.60
N MET A 360 -16.04 -7.35 -5.15
CA MET A 360 -15.83 -6.05 -5.82
C MET A 360 -15.28 -6.22 -7.25
N LEU A 361 -14.42 -7.22 -7.47
CA LEU A 361 -13.62 -7.38 -8.69
C LEU A 361 -14.14 -8.47 -9.65
N ASP A 362 -15.34 -9.03 -9.42
CA ASP A 362 -15.90 -10.17 -10.17
C ASP A 362 -14.94 -11.38 -10.27
N MET A 363 -14.14 -11.60 -9.22
CA MET A 363 -13.19 -12.70 -9.16
C MET A 363 -13.84 -13.98 -8.63
N PRO A 364 -13.41 -15.18 -9.09
CA PRO A 364 -13.88 -16.45 -8.57
C PRO A 364 -13.74 -16.58 -7.03
N GLY A 365 -14.85 -16.93 -6.39
CA GLY A 365 -14.97 -17.00 -4.92
C GLY A 365 -15.47 -15.71 -4.24
N GLY A 366 -15.97 -14.73 -4.99
CA GLY A 366 -16.85 -13.67 -4.48
C GLY A 366 -18.29 -14.15 -4.26
N GLU A 367 -19.16 -13.21 -3.87
CA GLU A 367 -20.62 -13.42 -3.80
C GLU A 367 -21.20 -13.73 -5.19
N SER A 368 -22.05 -14.77 -5.27
CA SER A 368 -22.64 -15.25 -6.52
C SER A 368 -24.05 -14.71 -6.78
N ASP A 369 -24.71 -14.16 -5.75
CA ASP A 369 -25.98 -13.45 -5.87
C ASP A 369 -25.75 -12.05 -6.48
N PRO A 370 -26.27 -11.76 -7.70
CA PRO A 370 -25.96 -10.51 -8.39
C PRO A 370 -26.44 -9.25 -7.64
N GLU A 371 -27.55 -9.33 -6.90
CA GLU A 371 -28.09 -8.19 -6.16
C GLU A 371 -27.24 -7.90 -4.92
N LYS A 372 -26.83 -8.95 -4.18
CA LYS A 372 -25.90 -8.77 -3.04
C LYS A 372 -24.52 -8.29 -3.49
N ALA A 373 -24.01 -8.82 -4.61
CA ALA A 373 -22.76 -8.35 -5.21
C ALA A 373 -22.87 -6.88 -5.64
N LEU A 374 -24.01 -6.44 -6.19
CA LEU A 374 -24.27 -5.05 -6.57
C LEU A 374 -24.35 -4.12 -5.36
N VAL A 375 -24.99 -4.54 -4.26
CA VAL A 375 -25.00 -3.79 -2.98
C VAL A 375 -23.59 -3.58 -2.48
N MET A 376 -22.74 -4.62 -2.46
CA MET A 376 -21.33 -4.47 -2.09
C MET A 376 -20.58 -3.52 -3.04
N LYS A 377 -20.72 -3.69 -4.36
CA LYS A 377 -20.03 -2.84 -5.35
C LYS A 377 -20.41 -1.36 -5.27
N ARG A 378 -21.61 -1.03 -4.76
CA ARG A 378 -22.10 0.35 -4.57
C ARG A 378 -21.91 0.89 -3.15
N SER A 379 -21.35 0.11 -2.23
CA SER A 379 -21.14 0.53 -0.85
C SER A 379 -20.04 1.60 -0.73
N ARG A 380 -19.92 2.23 0.46
CA ARG A 380 -18.83 3.16 0.82
C ARG A 380 -17.43 2.70 0.39
N TYR A 381 -17.18 1.40 0.49
CA TYR A 381 -15.88 0.79 0.17
C TYR A 381 -15.91 0.00 -1.15
N GLY A 382 -16.96 0.14 -1.94
CA GLY A 382 -17.12 -0.46 -3.26
C GLY A 382 -16.38 0.28 -4.38
N LEU A 383 -16.82 0.00 -5.62
CA LEU A 383 -16.32 0.61 -6.84
C LEU A 383 -16.93 1.99 -7.08
N GLY A 384 -16.20 2.84 -7.78
CA GLY A 384 -16.70 4.12 -8.25
C GLY A 384 -17.72 3.98 -9.38
N ASP A 385 -18.30 5.12 -9.74
CA ASP A 385 -19.45 5.18 -10.65
C ASP A 385 -19.17 5.98 -11.93
N ARG A 386 -17.89 6.27 -12.20
CA ARG A 386 -17.43 7.10 -13.33
C ARG A 386 -16.89 6.28 -14.50
N ARG A 387 -16.27 5.13 -14.21
CA ARG A 387 -15.80 4.13 -15.18
C ARG A 387 -16.13 2.73 -14.64
N SER A 388 -16.42 1.79 -15.52
CA SER A 388 -16.87 0.43 -15.17
C SER A 388 -15.72 -0.56 -14.94
N LEU A 389 -16.01 -1.68 -14.26
CA LEU A 389 -15.02 -2.76 -14.06
C LEU A 389 -14.58 -3.40 -15.38
N ASP A 390 -15.46 -3.47 -16.39
CA ASP A 390 -15.11 -4.03 -17.70
C ASP A 390 -14.12 -3.13 -18.45
N GLU A 391 -14.28 -1.81 -18.38
CA GLU A 391 -13.31 -0.87 -18.97
C GLU A 391 -11.96 -0.93 -18.21
N LEU A 392 -11.96 -1.16 -16.89
CA LEU A 392 -10.72 -1.41 -16.13
C LEU A 392 -10.01 -2.68 -16.62
N ILE A 393 -10.74 -3.77 -16.87
CA ILE A 393 -10.17 -5.02 -17.39
C ILE A 393 -9.51 -4.78 -18.76
N GLN A 394 -10.14 -4.00 -19.64
CA GLN A 394 -9.56 -3.66 -20.96
C GLN A 394 -8.31 -2.76 -20.83
N PHE A 395 -8.39 -1.72 -19.99
CA PHE A 395 -7.31 -0.76 -19.76
C PHE A 395 -6.10 -1.41 -19.08
N SER A 396 -6.30 -2.06 -17.93
CA SER A 396 -5.23 -2.73 -17.18
C SER A 396 -4.69 -3.97 -17.88
N GLY A 397 -5.54 -4.60 -18.70
CA GLY A 397 -5.31 -5.87 -19.37
C GLY A 397 -5.50 -7.10 -18.49
N ILE A 398 -5.90 -6.95 -17.23
CA ILE A 398 -5.88 -8.04 -16.25
C ILE A 398 -7.21 -8.80 -16.28
N ASP A 399 -7.19 -10.10 -16.55
CA ASP A 399 -8.38 -10.95 -16.59
C ASP A 399 -8.74 -11.40 -15.17
N LEU A 400 -9.55 -10.58 -14.49
CA LEU A 400 -10.01 -10.85 -13.12
C LEU A 400 -10.90 -12.09 -13.02
N ARG A 401 -11.70 -12.36 -14.05
CA ARG A 401 -12.70 -13.44 -14.09
C ARG A 401 -12.05 -14.80 -14.33
N ASN A 402 -11.07 -14.88 -15.25
CA ASN A 402 -10.33 -16.11 -15.53
C ASN A 402 -8.97 -16.20 -14.80
N ARG A 403 -8.64 -15.22 -13.94
CA ARG A 403 -7.38 -15.12 -13.18
C ARG A 403 -6.12 -15.17 -14.07
N LYS A 404 -6.13 -14.47 -15.20
CA LYS A 404 -4.97 -14.37 -16.12
C LYS A 404 -4.32 -13.01 -16.03
N VAL A 405 -2.99 -12.99 -16.04
CA VAL A 405 -2.20 -11.74 -15.94
C VAL A 405 -2.35 -10.81 -17.14
N THR A 406 -2.87 -11.33 -18.26
CA THR A 406 -3.18 -10.58 -19.48
C THR A 406 -4.38 -11.21 -20.20
N ILE A 407 -5.32 -10.39 -20.68
CA ILE A 407 -6.50 -10.80 -21.47
C ILE A 407 -6.14 -11.19 -22.91
N ASP A 408 -5.05 -10.63 -23.45
CA ASP A 408 -4.72 -10.63 -24.88
C ASP A 408 -3.26 -11.02 -25.18
N GLY A 409 -2.46 -11.31 -24.15
CA GLY A 409 -1.03 -11.62 -24.33
C GLY A 409 -0.19 -10.37 -24.62
N LYS A 410 -0.64 -9.16 -24.24
CA LYS A 410 0.11 -7.91 -24.41
C LYS A 410 0.60 -7.34 -23.09
N ASN A 411 1.83 -6.82 -23.12
CA ASN A 411 2.45 -6.08 -22.04
C ASN A 411 1.95 -4.62 -22.01
N ARG A 412 1.46 -4.16 -20.85
CA ARG A 412 0.94 -2.79 -20.63
C ARG A 412 1.83 -1.92 -19.72
N CYS A 413 3.05 -2.36 -19.43
CA CYS A 413 4.07 -1.54 -18.76
C CYS A 413 4.56 -0.35 -19.63
N GLY A 414 4.45 -0.46 -20.96
CA GLY A 414 4.92 0.57 -21.90
C GLY A 414 4.05 1.82 -21.95
N ASN A 415 4.11 2.56 -23.05
CA ASN A 415 3.23 3.70 -23.29
C ASN A 415 1.76 3.22 -23.39
N ILE A 416 0.85 3.90 -22.69
CA ILE A 416 -0.58 3.55 -22.61
C ILE A 416 -1.42 4.81 -22.82
N GLN A 417 -2.55 4.69 -23.49
CA GLN A 417 -3.47 5.80 -23.75
C GLN A 417 -4.40 6.01 -22.55
N TRP A 418 -4.63 7.26 -22.17
CA TRP A 418 -5.62 7.59 -21.15
C TRP A 418 -7.05 7.26 -21.60
N VAL A 419 -7.91 6.89 -20.65
CA VAL A 419 -9.31 6.52 -20.89
C VAL A 419 -10.25 7.57 -20.27
N PRO A 420 -11.01 8.32 -21.08
CA PRO A 420 -11.87 9.38 -20.58
C PRO A 420 -13.04 8.88 -19.74
N PHE A 421 -13.58 9.77 -18.91
CA PHE A 421 -14.81 9.56 -18.15
C PHE A 421 -15.61 10.86 -18.03
N THR A 422 -16.91 10.74 -17.73
CA THR A 422 -17.76 11.91 -17.48
C THR A 422 -17.73 12.29 -16.00
N GLU A 423 -17.23 13.49 -15.71
CA GLU A 423 -17.18 14.03 -14.35
C GLU A 423 -18.58 14.10 -13.73
N HIS A 424 -18.66 13.87 -12.42
CA HIS A 424 -19.91 14.01 -11.67
C HIS A 424 -20.45 15.45 -11.75
N PRO A 425 -21.76 15.70 -11.98
CA PRO A 425 -22.30 17.04 -12.22
C PRO A 425 -22.10 18.09 -11.11
N LYS A 426 -21.72 17.67 -9.90
CA LYS A 426 -21.35 18.53 -8.77
C LYS A 426 -19.84 18.89 -8.72
N GLY A 427 -19.08 18.59 -9.77
CA GLY A 427 -17.65 18.89 -9.89
C GLY A 427 -16.72 17.96 -9.10
N VAL A 428 -15.42 18.14 -9.26
CA VAL A 428 -14.37 17.32 -8.62
C VAL A 428 -14.41 17.36 -7.09
N ASN A 429 -14.88 18.46 -6.49
CA ASN A 429 -14.94 18.60 -5.03
C ASN A 429 -16.09 17.81 -4.37
N PHE A 430 -16.95 17.16 -5.16
CA PHE A 430 -18.03 16.34 -4.62
C PHE A 430 -17.51 15.05 -3.96
N ILE A 431 -17.73 14.95 -2.65
CA ILE A 431 -17.50 13.73 -1.85
C ILE A 431 -18.84 12.99 -1.68
N PRO A 432 -19.01 11.76 -2.21
CA PRO A 432 -20.22 10.97 -2.04
C PRO A 432 -20.50 10.65 -0.57
N ARG A 433 -21.79 10.59 -0.20
CA ARG A 433 -22.21 10.25 1.16
C ARG A 433 -22.84 8.87 1.21
N PHE A 434 -22.61 8.18 2.33
CA PHE A 434 -23.07 6.82 2.57
C PHE A 434 -23.64 6.70 3.98
N ASN A 435 -24.56 5.78 4.18
CA ASN A 435 -25.09 5.46 5.50
C ASN A 435 -24.00 4.86 6.40
N GLU A 436 -23.80 5.40 7.61
CA GLU A 436 -22.74 4.96 8.54
C GLU A 436 -22.88 3.49 8.99
N THR A 437 -24.07 2.92 8.97
CA THR A 437 -24.34 1.55 9.47
C THR A 437 -24.50 0.54 8.34
N THR A 438 -25.04 0.97 7.20
CA THR A 438 -25.37 0.07 6.09
C THR A 438 -24.43 0.16 4.91
N GLU A 439 -23.53 1.16 4.91
CA GLU A 439 -22.65 1.53 3.79
C GLU A 439 -23.38 1.93 2.49
N ASP A 440 -24.72 1.94 2.47
CA ASP A 440 -25.53 2.24 1.28
C ASP A 440 -25.32 3.71 0.83
N PRO A 441 -25.26 3.99 -0.49
CA PRO A 441 -25.11 5.34 -1.02
C PRO A 441 -26.35 6.19 -0.72
N LEU A 442 -26.13 7.40 -0.20
CA LEU A 442 -27.20 8.36 0.13
C LEU A 442 -27.51 9.34 -1.01
N ASP A 443 -26.65 9.41 -2.02
CA ASP A 443 -26.82 10.26 -3.20
C ASP A 443 -27.50 9.47 -4.35
N VAL A 444 -28.60 8.79 -4.03
CA VAL A 444 -29.44 8.01 -4.99
C VAL A 444 -30.79 8.71 -5.28
N PRO A 445 -31.39 8.53 -6.48
CA PRO A 445 -30.86 7.81 -7.63
C PRO A 445 -29.60 8.47 -8.20
N TYR A 446 -28.71 7.64 -8.75
CA TYR A 446 -27.49 8.13 -9.39
C TYR A 446 -27.80 9.08 -10.54
N ASP A 447 -26.89 10.00 -10.83
CA ASP A 447 -27.06 10.95 -11.93
C ASP A 447 -26.88 10.25 -13.30
N LYS A 448 -27.39 10.86 -14.38
CA LYS A 448 -27.41 10.26 -15.73
C LYS A 448 -26.04 9.98 -16.36
N THR A 449 -24.96 10.54 -15.80
CA THR A 449 -23.58 10.31 -16.23
C THR A 449 -22.91 9.14 -15.49
N SER A 450 -23.57 8.60 -14.46
CA SER A 450 -23.09 7.48 -13.66
C SER A 450 -23.25 6.13 -14.38
N VAL A 451 -22.24 5.25 -14.28
CA VAL A 451 -22.37 3.85 -14.77
C VAL A 451 -23.34 3.02 -13.91
N TRP A 452 -23.76 3.54 -12.75
CA TRP A 452 -24.80 2.94 -11.91
C TRP A 452 -26.22 3.47 -12.17
N TYR A 453 -26.38 4.41 -13.12
CA TYR A 453 -27.69 4.99 -13.47
C TYR A 453 -28.69 3.93 -13.95
N ASP A 454 -29.91 3.96 -13.42
CA ASP A 454 -31.01 3.12 -13.86
C ASP A 454 -32.13 3.96 -14.49
N PRO A 455 -32.31 3.96 -15.83
CA PRO A 455 -33.32 4.77 -16.51
C PRO A 455 -34.77 4.33 -16.20
N ARG A 456 -34.96 3.18 -15.53
CA ARG A 456 -36.27 2.71 -15.06
C ARG A 456 -36.78 3.49 -13.86
N VAL A 457 -35.87 4.02 -13.03
CA VAL A 457 -36.22 4.78 -11.82
C VAL A 457 -36.72 6.18 -12.16
N ASP A 458 -36.13 6.83 -13.17
CA ASP A 458 -36.50 8.18 -13.64
C ASP A 458 -37.79 8.22 -14.50
N GLY A 459 -38.44 7.08 -14.75
CA GLY A 459 -39.60 6.97 -15.66
C GLY A 459 -39.27 7.17 -17.15
N VAL A 460 -38.03 7.55 -17.50
CA VAL A 460 -37.57 7.72 -18.89
C VAL A 460 -37.62 6.39 -19.66
N ALA A 461 -37.42 5.26 -19.00
CA ALA A 461 -37.57 3.94 -19.60
C ALA A 461 -39.03 3.45 -19.78
N ALA A 462 -40.05 4.27 -19.49
CA ALA A 462 -41.46 3.90 -19.69
C ALA A 462 -41.85 3.55 -21.15
N GLY A 463 -40.95 3.81 -22.12
CA GLY A 463 -41.04 3.33 -23.51
C GLY A 463 -39.79 2.59 -24.02
N LEU A 464 -38.80 2.30 -23.18
CA LEU A 464 -37.57 1.61 -23.59
C LEU A 464 -37.71 0.10 -23.41
N VAL A 465 -38.08 -0.57 -24.50
CA VAL A 465 -38.06 -2.04 -24.56
C VAL A 465 -36.59 -2.50 -24.54
N ALA A 466 -36.22 -3.29 -23.55
CA ALA A 466 -34.87 -3.85 -23.44
C ALA A 466 -34.54 -4.68 -24.70
N ARG A 467 -33.51 -4.25 -25.45
CA ARG A 467 -32.95 -5.06 -26.53
C ARG A 467 -32.18 -6.21 -25.89
N ALA A 468 -32.73 -7.42 -25.97
CA ALA A 468 -32.11 -8.61 -25.39
C ALA A 468 -30.69 -8.81 -25.95
N VAL A 469 -29.69 -8.52 -25.13
CA VAL A 469 -28.33 -9.03 -25.31
C VAL A 469 -28.37 -10.49 -24.90
N LYS A 470 -27.99 -11.39 -25.81
CA LYS A 470 -27.91 -12.82 -25.50
C LYS A 470 -26.68 -13.09 -24.64
N THR A 471 -26.88 -13.20 -23.34
CA THR A 471 -25.92 -13.77 -22.39
C THR A 471 -26.64 -14.78 -21.51
N GLU A 472 -26.75 -16.01 -22.01
CA GLU A 472 -27.03 -17.20 -21.20
C GLU A 472 -25.82 -18.12 -21.37
N VAL A 473 -25.00 -18.22 -20.34
CA VAL A 473 -24.06 -19.32 -20.13
C VAL A 473 -24.51 -20.00 -18.85
N GLU A 474 -25.44 -20.94 -18.97
CA GLU A 474 -25.69 -21.89 -17.88
C GLU A 474 -24.49 -22.83 -17.82
N ILE A 475 -23.76 -22.79 -16.69
CA ILE A 475 -22.67 -23.73 -16.42
C ILE A 475 -23.32 -25.00 -15.87
N ASP A 476 -23.04 -26.15 -16.50
CA ASP A 476 -23.60 -27.44 -16.09
C ASP A 476 -23.27 -27.72 -14.60
N PRO A 477 -24.27 -28.03 -13.74
CA PRO A 477 -24.01 -28.40 -12.34
C PRO A 477 -23.04 -29.58 -12.17
N ALA A 478 -22.96 -30.50 -13.14
CA ALA A 478 -21.97 -31.57 -13.16
C ALA A 478 -20.57 -31.05 -13.54
N GLU A 479 -20.47 -30.04 -14.40
CA GLU A 479 -19.23 -29.34 -14.71
C GLU A 479 -18.75 -28.46 -13.54
N VAL A 480 -19.65 -27.77 -12.82
CA VAL A 480 -19.32 -27.07 -11.56
C VAL A 480 -18.87 -28.07 -10.48
N ALA A 481 -19.51 -29.23 -10.37
CA ALA A 481 -19.08 -30.28 -9.45
C ALA A 481 -17.72 -30.87 -9.84
N LYS A 482 -17.48 -31.07 -11.13
CA LYS A 482 -16.19 -31.53 -11.69
C LYS A 482 -15.09 -30.49 -11.44
N LEU A 483 -15.35 -29.21 -11.69
CA LEU A 483 -14.45 -28.10 -11.42
C LEU A 483 -14.12 -27.97 -9.92
N LYS A 484 -15.08 -28.21 -9.01
CA LYS A 484 -14.79 -28.28 -7.57
C LYS A 484 -13.89 -29.46 -7.20
N VAL A 485 -14.13 -30.64 -7.78
CA VAL A 485 -13.25 -31.80 -7.55
C VAL A 485 -11.85 -31.57 -8.15
N GLU A 486 -11.75 -30.89 -9.29
CA GLU A 486 -10.48 -30.48 -9.90
C GLU A 486 -9.78 -29.36 -9.10
N GLU A 487 -10.51 -28.42 -8.51
CA GLU A 487 -9.99 -27.36 -7.63
C GLU A 487 -9.52 -27.93 -6.28
N GLU A 488 -10.28 -28.84 -5.67
CA GLU A 488 -9.87 -29.57 -4.47
C GLU A 488 -8.65 -30.47 -4.74
N ALA A 489 -8.59 -31.12 -5.90
CA ALA A 489 -7.43 -31.88 -6.33
C ALA A 489 -6.21 -30.98 -6.61
N ALA A 490 -6.41 -29.79 -7.21
CA ALA A 490 -5.34 -28.81 -7.43
C ALA A 490 -4.83 -28.21 -6.11
N HIS A 491 -5.70 -27.91 -5.15
CA HIS A 491 -5.32 -27.50 -3.81
C HIS A 491 -4.55 -28.61 -3.07
N ALA A 492 -4.99 -29.87 -3.16
CA ALA A 492 -4.27 -30.99 -2.58
C ALA A 492 -2.92 -31.25 -3.28
N ALA A 493 -2.83 -31.03 -4.59
CA ALA A 493 -1.60 -31.12 -5.36
C ALA A 493 -0.61 -30.01 -4.96
N HIS A 494 -1.04 -28.75 -4.90
CA HIS A 494 -0.20 -27.63 -4.46
C HIS A 494 0.21 -27.71 -2.99
N ASP A 495 -0.67 -28.17 -2.09
CA ASP A 495 -0.34 -28.36 -0.68
C ASP A 495 0.63 -29.56 -0.48
N LYS A 496 0.64 -30.53 -1.41
CA LYS A 496 1.66 -31.59 -1.47
C LYS A 496 2.97 -31.07 -2.09
N GLU A 497 2.91 -30.35 -3.20
CA GLU A 497 4.04 -29.75 -3.90
C GLU A 497 4.79 -28.76 -3.00
N ALA A 498 4.09 -27.90 -2.25
CA ALA A 498 4.67 -27.03 -1.23
C ALA A 498 5.39 -27.81 -0.11
N LYS A 499 4.90 -29.02 0.24
CA LYS A 499 5.53 -29.91 1.23
C LYS A 499 6.70 -30.74 0.67
N GLU A 500 6.80 -30.86 -0.65
CA GLU A 500 7.90 -31.50 -1.37
C GLU A 500 9.02 -30.47 -1.68
N LEU A 501 8.66 -29.27 -2.15
CA LEU A 501 9.57 -28.11 -2.29
C LEU A 501 10.24 -27.72 -0.96
N ALA A 502 9.55 -27.89 0.17
CA ALA A 502 10.13 -27.70 1.50
C ALA A 502 11.17 -28.77 1.93
N ARG A 503 11.57 -29.70 1.05
CA ARG A 503 12.47 -30.83 1.36
C ARG A 503 13.61 -31.09 0.38
N GLY A 504 13.64 -30.49 -0.81
CA GLY A 504 14.59 -30.83 -1.89
C GLY A 504 15.70 -29.79 -2.10
N ASP A 505 16.91 -30.27 -2.39
CA ASP A 505 18.06 -29.44 -2.81
C ASP A 505 18.04 -29.31 -4.35
N LEU A 506 17.83 -28.10 -4.87
CA LEU A 506 16.93 -27.87 -6.00
C LEU A 506 17.57 -27.85 -7.41
N TYR A 507 18.77 -28.39 -7.59
CA TYR A 507 19.53 -28.25 -8.85
C TYR A 507 19.32 -29.40 -9.87
N GLU A 508 19.45 -30.67 -9.46
CA GLU A 508 19.43 -31.80 -10.41
C GLU A 508 18.01 -32.21 -10.87
N GLU A 509 16.97 -31.95 -10.08
CA GLU A 509 15.59 -32.34 -10.42
C GLU A 509 15.00 -31.48 -11.55
N HIS A 510 15.38 -30.20 -11.63
CA HIS A 510 14.99 -29.28 -12.71
C HIS A 510 15.46 -29.76 -14.10
N LYS A 511 16.59 -30.47 -14.15
CA LYS A 511 17.16 -31.02 -15.38
C LYS A 511 16.32 -32.19 -15.92
N ALA A 512 15.87 -33.08 -15.04
CA ALA A 512 15.05 -34.24 -15.39
C ALA A 512 13.60 -33.87 -15.79
N LEU A 513 13.03 -32.81 -15.19
CA LEU A 513 11.68 -32.35 -15.52
C LEU A 513 11.59 -31.75 -16.93
N LYS A 514 12.66 -31.05 -17.38
CA LYS A 514 12.75 -30.42 -18.70
C LYS A 514 12.69 -31.43 -19.86
N GLU A 515 13.25 -32.63 -19.68
CA GLU A 515 13.17 -33.69 -20.69
C GLU A 515 11.77 -34.29 -20.80
N LYS A 516 11.11 -34.57 -19.67
CA LYS A 516 9.76 -35.18 -19.66
C LYS A 516 8.68 -34.32 -20.31
N LEU A 517 8.72 -32.99 -20.10
CA LEU A 517 7.70 -32.09 -20.63
C LEU A 517 7.70 -31.99 -22.17
N SER A 518 8.85 -32.28 -22.81
CA SER A 518 8.97 -32.28 -24.27
C SER A 518 8.22 -33.42 -24.98
N ALA A 519 7.77 -34.44 -24.24
CA ALA A 519 7.21 -35.66 -24.81
C ALA A 519 5.67 -35.67 -24.96
N GLN A 520 4.93 -34.74 -24.31
CA GLN A 520 3.47 -34.87 -24.12
C GLN A 520 2.59 -33.99 -25.02
N LEU A 521 3.14 -33.24 -25.99
CA LEU A 521 2.37 -32.35 -26.88
C LEU A 521 1.98 -32.99 -28.24
N ARG A 522 1.35 -34.17 -28.23
CA ARG A 522 0.71 -34.76 -29.41
C ARG A 522 -0.63 -35.43 -29.05
N ASP A 523 -1.61 -35.20 -29.94
CA ASP A 523 -3.00 -35.69 -29.99
C ASP A 523 -4.03 -35.10 -28.99
N VAL A 524 -5.08 -34.44 -29.54
CA VAL A 524 -6.53 -34.77 -29.42
C VAL A 524 -7.36 -33.91 -30.42
N PRO A 525 -8.45 -34.40 -31.08
CA PRO A 525 -9.23 -33.69 -32.13
C PRO A 525 -10.63 -33.13 -31.70
N GLN A 526 -11.42 -32.56 -32.64
CA GLN A 526 -12.62 -31.69 -32.44
C GLN A 526 -14.02 -32.27 -32.85
N SER A 527 -15.11 -31.54 -32.47
CA SER A 527 -16.46 -31.39 -33.14
C SER A 527 -17.60 -32.39 -32.77
N PRO A 528 -18.95 -32.18 -33.02
CA PRO A 528 -19.78 -31.02 -33.49
C PRO A 528 -21.08 -30.67 -32.66
N GLU A 529 -22.07 -29.93 -33.24
CA GLU A 529 -23.21 -29.14 -32.67
C GLU A 529 -24.65 -29.78 -32.51
N VAL A 530 -25.66 -28.95 -32.07
CA VAL A 530 -27.17 -29.05 -32.13
C VAL A 530 -27.92 -29.58 -30.86
N GLY A 531 -29.09 -29.08 -30.38
CA GLY A 531 -29.90 -27.86 -30.65
C GLY A 531 -31.45 -27.91 -30.30
N HIS A 532 -32.07 -26.78 -29.86
CA HIS A 532 -33.51 -26.50 -29.52
C HIS A 532 -34.17 -27.23 -28.29
N ARG A 533 -35.26 -26.77 -27.60
CA ARG A 533 -35.88 -25.44 -27.26
C ARG A 533 -37.19 -25.65 -26.42
N GLU A 534 -37.37 -25.07 -25.22
CA GLU A 534 -38.67 -24.57 -24.67
C GLU A 534 -38.53 -23.76 -23.34
N VAL A 535 -39.53 -22.95 -22.95
CA VAL A 535 -39.42 -21.86 -21.94
C VAL A 535 -40.67 -21.76 -21.05
N ILE A 536 -40.51 -21.51 -19.73
CA ILE A 536 -41.53 -20.91 -18.84
C ILE A 536 -40.86 -19.93 -17.85
N SER A 537 -41.44 -18.73 -17.65
CA SER A 537 -40.92 -17.66 -16.77
C SER A 537 -41.87 -17.33 -15.61
N ASN A 538 -41.34 -17.01 -14.42
CA ASN A 538 -42.14 -16.56 -13.26
C ASN A 538 -41.69 -15.22 -12.62
N ALA A 539 -40.96 -14.37 -13.37
CA ALA A 539 -40.50 -13.06 -12.86
C ALA A 539 -41.65 -12.08 -12.48
N ALA A 540 -42.86 -12.26 -13.04
CA ALA A 540 -44.04 -11.48 -12.68
C ALA A 540 -44.64 -11.85 -11.29
N ALA A 541 -44.22 -12.95 -10.68
CA ALA A 541 -44.71 -13.37 -9.35
C ALA A 541 -43.91 -12.78 -8.18
N VAL A 542 -42.72 -12.21 -8.45
CA VAL A 542 -41.80 -11.69 -7.41
C VAL A 542 -42.05 -10.20 -7.13
N ALA A 543 -42.40 -9.42 -8.16
CA ALA A 543 -42.67 -7.99 -8.03
C ALA A 543 -43.86 -7.64 -7.11
N LEU A 544 -44.75 -8.59 -6.81
CA LEU A 544 -45.87 -8.43 -5.86
C LEU A 544 -45.56 -8.94 -4.43
N LYS A 545 -44.34 -9.46 -4.17
CA LYS A 545 -43.90 -9.91 -2.83
C LYS A 545 -42.86 -9.01 -2.18
N ALA A 546 -42.28 -8.07 -2.91
CA ALA A 546 -41.27 -7.14 -2.40
C ALA A 546 -41.80 -6.17 -1.32
N GLU A 547 -43.11 -5.93 -1.23
CA GLU A 547 -43.73 -5.09 -0.19
C GLU A 547 -43.98 -5.82 1.16
N GLN A 548 -43.54 -7.08 1.32
CA GLN A 548 -43.84 -7.87 2.54
C GLN A 548 -42.62 -8.49 3.26
N MET A 549 -41.39 -8.08 2.96
CA MET A 549 -40.19 -8.60 3.63
C MET A 549 -39.23 -7.51 4.14
N GLU A 550 -39.73 -6.66 5.05
CA GLU A 550 -38.84 -6.15 6.11
C GLU A 550 -38.43 -7.32 7.03
N ASN A 551 -37.17 -7.29 7.49
CA ASN A 551 -36.52 -8.30 8.35
C ASN A 551 -36.18 -9.65 7.71
N GLN A 552 -35.13 -9.68 6.88
CA GLN A 552 -33.89 -10.45 7.14
C GLN A 552 -32.92 -10.35 5.94
N VAL A 553 -32.12 -9.28 5.90
CA VAL A 553 -30.95 -9.19 5.01
C VAL A 553 -29.70 -9.32 5.88
N HIS A 554 -29.00 -10.44 5.74
CA HIS A 554 -27.64 -10.58 6.26
C HIS A 554 -26.70 -9.73 5.41
N LYS A 555 -26.52 -8.47 5.83
CA LYS A 555 -25.42 -7.61 5.38
C LYS A 555 -24.08 -8.27 5.71
N PHE A 556 -23.03 -7.96 4.95
CA PHE A 556 -21.67 -8.18 5.45
C PHE A 556 -21.58 -7.50 6.82
N PRO A 557 -21.27 -8.23 7.92
CA PRO A 557 -21.33 -7.65 9.24
C PRO A 557 -20.25 -6.56 9.37
N PRO A 558 -20.54 -5.40 9.96
CA PRO A 558 -19.52 -4.38 10.19
C PRO A 558 -18.48 -4.94 11.16
N LEU A 559 -17.32 -5.36 10.60
CA LEU A 559 -16.23 -5.98 11.36
C LEU A 559 -15.45 -5.00 12.27
N ILE A 560 -15.83 -3.73 12.32
CA ILE A 560 -15.23 -2.74 13.22
C ILE A 560 -15.66 -3.06 14.65
N ARG A 561 -14.70 -3.54 15.46
CA ARG A 561 -14.97 -3.89 16.85
C ARG A 561 -14.93 -2.65 17.74
N GLY A 562 -16.05 -2.37 18.41
CA GLY A 562 -16.08 -1.39 19.50
C GLY A 562 -16.34 0.05 19.09
N ALA A 563 -17.18 0.29 18.08
CA ALA A 563 -17.76 1.61 17.83
C ALA A 563 -19.06 1.82 18.64
N ASP A 564 -18.98 1.76 19.98
CA ASP A 564 -20.00 2.42 20.80
C ASP A 564 -19.89 3.93 20.54
N SER A 565 -20.98 4.53 20.04
CA SER A 565 -21.02 5.93 19.62
C SER A 565 -20.80 6.89 20.79
N GLY A 566 -19.54 7.26 21.05
CA GLY A 566 -19.14 7.97 22.27
C GLY A 566 -17.78 8.66 22.17
N ILE A 567 -17.61 9.58 21.21
CA ILE A 567 -16.39 10.40 21.05
C ILE A 567 -16.06 11.11 22.38
N PRO A 568 -14.88 10.87 22.99
CA PRO A 568 -14.41 11.67 24.12
C PRO A 568 -14.09 13.08 23.62
N LYS A 569 -14.88 14.07 24.04
CA LYS A 569 -14.64 15.48 23.69
C LYS A 569 -13.41 15.99 24.42
N GLY A 570 -12.25 15.90 23.77
CA GLY A 570 -11.00 16.52 24.21
C GLY A 570 -11.11 18.05 24.25
N ARG A 571 -11.49 18.60 25.39
CA ARG A 571 -11.34 20.03 25.71
C ARG A 571 -10.61 20.16 27.03
N PHE A 572 -9.51 20.89 27.03
CA PHE A 572 -8.67 21.11 28.20
C PHE A 572 -9.48 21.64 29.40
N HIS A 573 -9.26 21.04 30.56
CA HIS A 573 -9.62 21.63 31.85
C HIS A 573 -8.48 21.41 32.84
N LEU A 574 -7.70 22.47 33.06
CA LEU A 574 -6.78 22.56 34.19
C LEU A 574 -7.61 22.85 35.45
N GLY A 575 -7.76 21.83 36.31
CA GLY A 575 -8.35 21.92 37.64
C GLY A 575 -7.28 21.64 38.71
N PRO A 576 -7.37 22.23 39.91
CA PRO A 576 -6.20 22.48 40.74
C PRO A 576 -5.67 21.25 41.50
N MET A 577 -4.36 21.27 41.77
CA MET A 577 -3.70 20.41 42.75
C MET A 577 -4.49 20.32 44.07
N LYS A 578 -4.67 19.10 44.57
CA LYS A 578 -4.90 18.85 46.00
C LYS A 578 -3.90 17.83 46.53
N MET A 579 -3.40 18.12 47.72
CA MET A 579 -2.39 17.32 48.41
C MET A 579 -2.90 15.93 48.82
N MET A 580 -1.92 15.07 49.08
CA MET A 580 -2.00 13.68 49.54
C MET A 580 -3.07 13.39 50.60
N SER A 581 -3.60 12.17 50.57
CA SER A 581 -3.91 11.42 51.81
C SER A 581 -3.43 9.97 51.68
N LYS A 582 -2.56 9.54 52.59
CA LYS A 582 -2.23 8.12 52.81
C LYS A 582 -3.48 7.37 53.32
N HIS A 583 -3.61 6.08 53.00
CA HIS A 583 -3.63 4.94 53.95
C HIS A 583 -4.17 3.67 53.26
N GLY A 584 -3.58 2.51 53.59
CA GLY A 584 -3.97 1.23 52.96
C GLY A 584 -3.46 -0.04 53.65
N ILE A 585 -3.11 0.01 54.94
CA ILE A 585 -2.70 -1.19 55.72
C ILE A 585 -3.24 -1.10 57.16
N GLN A 586 -4.56 -1.23 57.35
CA GLN A 586 -5.20 -1.29 58.69
C GLN A 586 -6.26 -2.40 58.86
N HIS A 587 -6.40 -3.31 57.88
CA HIS A 587 -7.35 -4.43 57.95
C HIS A 587 -6.69 -5.82 57.88
N LEU A 588 -5.40 -5.91 58.22
CA LEU A 588 -4.68 -7.19 58.34
C LEU A 588 -4.48 -7.53 59.83
N PRO A 589 -4.73 -8.79 60.26
CA PRO A 589 -4.45 -9.25 61.62
C PRO A 589 -2.99 -8.97 62.02
N MET A 590 -2.79 -8.56 63.29
CA MET A 590 -1.50 -8.10 63.82
C MET A 590 -0.35 -9.12 63.62
N GLN A 591 -0.66 -10.41 63.56
CA GLN A 591 0.33 -11.47 63.31
C GLN A 591 0.85 -11.45 61.87
N ILE A 592 0.01 -11.13 60.87
CA ILE A 592 0.42 -10.95 59.47
C ILE A 592 1.26 -9.67 59.31
N GLN A 593 0.92 -8.61 60.05
CA GLN A 593 1.70 -7.37 60.06
C GLN A 593 3.14 -7.60 60.59
N LEU A 594 3.31 -8.36 61.68
CA LEU A 594 4.64 -8.75 62.17
C LEU A 594 5.41 -9.61 61.15
N SER A 595 4.76 -10.59 60.51
CA SER A 595 5.42 -11.47 59.53
C SER A 595 5.95 -10.69 58.32
N ILE A 596 5.20 -9.69 57.83
CA ILE A 596 5.63 -8.82 56.74
C ILE A 596 6.81 -7.93 57.19
N PHE A 597 6.77 -7.37 58.40
CA PHE A 597 7.85 -6.54 58.92
C PHE A 597 9.17 -7.32 59.09
N ILE A 598 9.10 -8.57 59.57
CA ILE A 598 10.27 -9.44 59.72
C ILE A 598 10.82 -9.88 58.35
N MET A 599 9.98 -10.17 57.35
CA MET A 599 10.43 -10.48 55.99
C MET A 599 11.18 -9.31 55.35
N VAL A 600 10.65 -8.08 55.47
CA VAL A 600 11.29 -6.89 54.87
C VAL A 600 12.65 -6.61 55.51
N ILE A 601 12.78 -6.75 56.84
CA ILE A 601 14.08 -6.58 57.54
C ILE A 601 15.06 -7.70 57.16
N GLY A 602 14.60 -8.95 57.02
CA GLY A 602 15.43 -10.08 56.60
C GLY A 602 15.99 -9.94 55.18
N ILE A 603 15.18 -9.42 54.25
CA ILE A 603 15.58 -9.20 52.85
C ILE A 603 16.61 -8.06 52.75
N CYS A 604 16.47 -6.99 53.53
CA CYS A 604 17.46 -5.90 53.57
C CYS A 604 18.81 -6.30 54.19
N ALA A 605 18.84 -7.28 55.10
CA ALA A 605 20.08 -7.77 55.70
C ALA A 605 20.87 -8.72 54.79
N ALA A 606 20.21 -9.39 53.84
CA ALA A 606 20.83 -10.41 52.96
C ALA A 606 21.65 -9.83 51.79
N VAL A 607 21.52 -8.53 51.48
CA VAL A 607 22.11 -7.90 50.28
C VAL A 607 23.51 -7.30 50.53
N ILE A 608 24.00 -7.27 51.78
CA ILE A 608 25.26 -6.61 52.15
C ILE A 608 26.42 -7.59 52.45
N VAL A 609 26.18 -8.90 52.50
CA VAL A 609 27.24 -9.90 52.79
C VAL A 609 27.21 -11.09 51.83
N SER A 610 28.00 -11.01 50.74
CA SER A 610 28.98 -12.03 50.33
C SER A 610 29.47 -11.84 48.89
N THR A 611 30.78 -11.65 48.78
CA THR A 611 31.54 -11.69 47.52
C THR A 611 31.74 -13.11 47.00
N GLY A 612 31.81 -13.29 45.67
CA GLY A 612 32.95 -14.01 45.09
C GLY A 612 32.72 -15.29 44.26
N SER A 613 33.30 -15.25 43.06
CA SER A 613 34.00 -16.35 42.36
C SER A 613 33.23 -17.49 41.66
N LYS A 614 33.62 -17.70 40.39
CA LYS A 614 33.81 -18.96 39.62
C LYS A 614 32.94 -20.19 39.96
N SER A 615 32.28 -20.75 38.94
CA SER A 615 32.80 -21.94 38.21
C SER A 615 31.87 -22.44 37.08
N ARG A 616 32.32 -23.46 36.33
CA ARG A 616 31.69 -24.06 35.13
C ARG A 616 30.69 -25.16 35.51
N GLY A 617 29.68 -25.42 34.67
CA GLY A 617 29.02 -26.74 34.68
C GLY A 617 27.79 -26.92 33.80
N GLY A 618 27.81 -27.95 32.94
CA GLY A 618 26.65 -28.83 32.77
C GLY A 618 25.55 -28.44 31.76
N ALA A 619 25.57 -29.13 30.61
CA ALA A 619 24.51 -29.12 29.60
C ALA A 619 23.10 -29.52 30.09
N THR A 620 22.07 -29.08 29.37
CA THR A 620 21.16 -30.02 28.68
C THR A 620 20.38 -29.33 27.55
N ARG A 621 20.07 -30.11 26.51
CA ARG A 621 19.53 -29.65 25.22
C ARG A 621 18.10 -30.15 25.08
N SER A 622 17.11 -29.26 25.08
CA SER A 622 15.72 -29.59 24.76
C SER A 622 15.29 -28.86 23.49
N LYS A 623 15.06 -29.61 22.40
CA LYS A 623 14.46 -29.08 21.18
C LYS A 623 12.95 -28.99 21.38
N LYS A 624 12.39 -27.79 21.26
CA LYS A 624 11.06 -27.61 20.66
C LYS A 624 11.20 -26.72 19.43
N ARG A 625 10.82 -27.29 18.30
CA ARG A 625 10.84 -26.67 16.98
C ARG A 625 9.51 -25.94 16.83
N ALA A 626 9.57 -24.61 16.70
CA ALA A 626 8.47 -23.82 16.19
C ALA A 626 8.82 -23.50 14.73
N ASP A 627 8.03 -24.02 13.79
CA ASP A 627 8.21 -23.74 12.37
C ASP A 627 7.52 -22.40 12.07
N ASN A 628 8.31 -21.32 12.02
CA ASN A 628 7.85 -20.03 11.47
C ASN A 628 8.15 -20.02 9.97
N LEU A 629 7.14 -19.80 9.13
CA LEU A 629 7.36 -19.37 7.75
C LEU A 629 7.87 -17.93 7.74
N ASP A 630 9.03 -17.71 7.12
CA ASP A 630 9.70 -16.41 7.02
C ASP A 630 9.11 -15.63 5.83
N TRP A 631 8.39 -14.53 6.11
CA TRP A 631 7.71 -13.70 5.10
C TRP A 631 8.66 -12.62 4.55
N ARG A 632 9.68 -13.00 3.78
CA ARG A 632 10.63 -12.01 3.24
C ARG A 632 10.12 -11.36 1.95
N VAL A 633 9.84 -10.07 2.01
CA VAL A 633 9.80 -9.19 0.83
C VAL A 633 11.21 -8.62 0.68
N SER A 634 12.01 -9.12 -0.25
CA SER A 634 13.36 -8.59 -0.50
C SER A 634 13.31 -7.11 -0.86
N ALA A 635 14.35 -6.34 -0.50
CA ALA A 635 14.50 -4.95 -0.91
C ALA A 635 14.46 -4.86 -2.45
N MET A 636 13.44 -4.19 -3.00
CA MET A 636 13.22 -4.09 -4.44
C MET A 636 13.94 -2.85 -5.00
N GLY A 637 15.19 -3.03 -5.43
CA GLY A 637 15.77 -2.16 -6.43
C GLY A 637 15.09 -2.36 -7.79
N CYS A 638 15.35 -1.46 -8.75
CA CYS A 638 14.94 -1.69 -10.13
C CYS A 638 15.49 -3.03 -10.66
N GLU A 639 14.64 -3.92 -11.17
CA GLU A 639 15.09 -5.10 -11.92
C GLU A 639 15.86 -4.63 -13.16
N THR A 640 17.18 -4.61 -13.07
CA THR A 640 18.11 -4.33 -14.17
C THR A 640 19.17 -5.42 -14.22
N GLU A 641 19.73 -5.64 -15.41
CA GLU A 641 20.64 -6.75 -15.69
C GLU A 641 22.06 -6.48 -15.13
N ALA A 642 22.23 -6.60 -13.82
CA ALA A 642 23.54 -6.73 -13.15
C ALA A 642 23.41 -7.09 -11.66
N ASP A 643 23.02 -8.32 -11.30
CA ASP A 643 23.40 -8.88 -9.99
C ASP A 643 23.36 -10.41 -9.97
N ASN A 644 24.44 -11.00 -10.48
CA ASN A 644 24.73 -12.44 -10.37
C ASN A 644 26.15 -12.65 -9.83
N ILE A 645 26.43 -12.03 -8.67
CA ILE A 645 27.65 -12.28 -7.88
C ILE A 645 27.25 -12.67 -6.46
N MET A 646 27.44 -13.96 -6.13
CA MET A 646 27.34 -14.42 -4.74
C MET A 646 28.43 -13.76 -3.88
N VAL A 647 28.03 -12.84 -2.99
CA VAL A 647 28.91 -12.38 -1.91
C VAL A 647 28.94 -13.44 -0.79
N LEU A 648 29.86 -14.39 -0.94
CA LEU A 648 30.25 -15.30 0.14
C LEU A 648 31.08 -14.54 1.20
N MET A 649 30.43 -14.10 2.29
CA MET A 649 31.12 -13.74 3.53
C MET A 649 30.97 -14.85 4.58
N ALA A 650 31.88 -15.82 4.53
CA ALA A 650 32.12 -16.76 5.61
C ALA A 650 33.38 -16.34 6.40
N LEU A 651 33.33 -16.51 7.72
CA LEU A 651 34.31 -15.93 8.65
C LEU A 651 35.71 -16.55 8.56
N ASN A 652 36.71 -15.70 8.81
CA ASN A 652 38.14 -15.99 8.83
C ASN A 652 38.53 -16.99 9.94
N ASN A 653 39.26 -18.07 9.58
CA ASN A 653 40.10 -18.82 10.52
C ASN A 653 41.21 -19.63 9.79
N GLN A 654 42.37 -18.98 9.60
CA GLN A 654 43.78 -19.46 9.68
C GLN A 654 44.11 -20.98 9.61
N PRO A 655 45.34 -21.37 9.21
CA PRO A 655 46.19 -20.88 8.11
C PRO A 655 46.87 -22.04 7.29
N GLU A 656 47.51 -21.78 6.13
CA GLU A 656 48.85 -22.30 5.72
C GLU A 656 49.24 -22.06 4.22
N ARG A 657 50.53 -21.71 4.03
CA ARG A 657 51.49 -22.01 2.92
C ARG A 657 51.15 -21.81 1.41
N LEU A 658 51.93 -20.89 0.80
CA LEU A 658 52.82 -21.03 -0.41
C LEU A 658 52.22 -21.68 -1.70
N GLU A 659 52.20 -21.05 -2.89
CA GLU A 659 53.36 -20.58 -3.68
C GLU A 659 53.06 -19.51 -4.79
N LYS A 660 54.16 -18.84 -5.18
CA LYS A 660 54.49 -17.78 -6.18
C LYS A 660 53.84 -17.70 -7.59
N ILE A 661 54.17 -16.56 -8.24
CA ILE A 661 54.15 -16.16 -9.69
C ILE A 661 52.89 -15.36 -10.09
N GLY A 662 52.93 -14.14 -10.66
CA GLY A 662 54.06 -13.22 -10.94
C GLY A 662 53.65 -11.87 -11.60
N SER A 663 54.33 -10.78 -11.19
CA SER A 663 54.51 -9.41 -11.77
C SER A 663 53.68 -8.87 -12.96
N ALA A 664 53.18 -7.62 -12.81
CA ALA A 664 53.51 -6.47 -13.69
C ALA A 664 53.15 -5.12 -13.00
N ASP A 665 53.98 -4.08 -13.16
CA ASP A 665 53.96 -2.85 -12.35
C ASP A 665 53.22 -1.64 -12.98
N GLY A 666 52.79 -0.70 -12.13
CA GLY A 666 52.36 0.65 -12.49
C GLY A 666 52.23 1.53 -11.23
N SER A 667 53.12 2.50 -11.04
CA SER A 667 53.38 3.12 -9.73
C SER A 667 52.77 4.52 -9.52
N CYS A 668 52.31 4.78 -8.30
CA CYS A 668 52.19 6.13 -7.72
C CYS A 668 52.60 6.08 -6.24
N SER A 669 53.43 7.03 -5.81
CA SER A 669 54.01 7.08 -4.46
C SER A 669 53.31 8.10 -3.57
N LEU A 670 52.92 7.69 -2.36
CA LEU A 670 52.51 8.58 -1.27
C LEU A 670 53.71 8.85 -0.36
N ASP A 671 54.04 10.12 -0.14
CA ASP A 671 54.90 10.55 0.97
C ASP A 671 54.00 11.03 2.11
N THR A 672 54.28 10.57 3.33
CA THR A 672 53.44 10.79 4.51
C THR A 672 54.21 11.54 5.59
N SER A 673 54.22 12.87 5.51
CA SER A 673 54.57 13.71 6.66
C SER A 673 53.86 15.07 6.65
N ALA A 674 53.36 15.46 7.83
CA ALA A 674 52.85 16.79 8.22
C ALA A 674 51.64 17.40 7.47
N GLY A 675 50.47 17.28 8.11
CA GLY A 675 49.42 18.30 8.32
C GLY A 675 49.16 19.44 7.32
N TYR A 676 47.89 19.55 6.91
CA TYR A 676 47.23 20.61 6.12
C TYR A 676 47.65 20.74 4.65
N GLY A 677 46.76 20.32 3.74
CA GLY A 677 46.84 20.65 2.32
C GLY A 677 45.76 19.94 1.51
N GLN A 678 45.01 20.69 0.68
CA GLN A 678 44.15 20.11 -0.36
C GLN A 678 45.00 19.39 -1.41
N VAL A 679 44.49 18.31 -2.01
CA VAL A 679 44.96 17.82 -3.31
C VAL A 679 43.83 17.89 -4.31
N VAL A 680 43.97 18.81 -5.25
CA VAL A 680 43.15 18.90 -6.47
C VAL A 680 43.81 18.01 -7.52
N CYS A 681 43.04 17.14 -8.16
CA CYS A 681 43.45 16.48 -9.40
C CYS A 681 42.56 16.97 -10.55
N ILE A 682 43.20 17.28 -11.68
CA ILE A 682 42.64 18.04 -12.79
C ILE A 682 42.19 17.09 -13.91
N ASN A 683 41.06 17.41 -14.56
CA ASN A 683 40.55 16.67 -15.71
C ASN A 683 41.56 16.60 -16.88
N GLY A 684 41.57 15.47 -17.59
CA GLY A 684 42.46 15.25 -18.74
C GLY A 684 41.88 14.30 -19.78
N LEU A 685 40.99 14.85 -20.63
CA LEU A 685 40.47 14.31 -21.91
C LEU A 685 39.58 13.06 -21.84
#